data_AF-A0A3M1R4P9-F1
#
_entry.id   AF-A0A3M1R4P9-F1
#
_cell.length_a   1.000
_cell.length_b   1.000
_cell.length_c   1.000
_cell.angle_alpha   90.00
_cell.angle_beta   90.00
_cell.angle_gamma   90.00
#
_symmetry.space_group_name_H-M   'P 1'
#
loop_
_entity.id
_entity.type
_entity.pdbx_description
1 polymer ?
#
loop_
_entity_poly.entity_id
_entity_poly.type
_entity_poly.pdbx_seq_one_letter_code
_entity_poly.pdbx_strand_id
1 'polypeptide(L)'
;MARPTLTQLARDRVVCFDGAMGTSLQRRGLTADDFEGREGCNEVLVRTRPQVVAEVHASFLEAGAQVVETDSFGGLPSVLAEYGLEGEAYDLARRAAEVAREAADGFATAAEPRLVAGSMGGGTKLPTLGHIGFRELAAGYTTLARGLLAGGADLLLVETAQDPLAVKAALTGAAEAMRREGREVEIAVSFTVETTGTLLVGSEIGAAWAIVEPFPVAMVGMNCATGPAEMSPHLRTLCAEADRLVSCFPNAGLPENVDGEAVYPLGPEALATALAHFVADLGVQVVGGCCGTTPDHIRAIAAAVAGLTPAPRTPAYAPAAASLYTAQPLATEPPPALVGERLNANGSRAFRELLQGERWEEMVALAREQARSGAHLLDVCVAYVGRDERRDMGELVRRLNTAATLPLVLDSTDEGVLEEALALCSGRPVINSVNLEEGEARARRIMGLARRFGAALVCLTIDEAGMAKEAERKLAVAERLHALALEEGLRPQDLIFDPLTFTLASGDPEFRGAGRETLEGLRRIKERLPGVYTLLGVSNCSFGLVPAARQVVNSVFLHEAVAAGLDLAIVHAGKILPVARIPEAARAAALDLVHGRSDPRWPEGDPLRYLLEAFEAGQRPDAAAQQQARAHLPVGERLTRRIVDGDGVGLEADLEEALRHHPPLEIINTFLLDGMKEVGRLFGAGEMQLPFVLASAEVMKQAVRYLEPHMERAEGAHRGTLVLATVRGDVHDIGKNLVDIILTNNGYRVINLGIKQPVERILEAAAEHGADAIGLSGLLVKSTQVMKEDLEVMNERGIRLPVLLGGAALTRRFVEEVLDPLYGGRALYGRDAFEGLRLMDRIVAGELEAAGEPGADPSPEAAPEAEAEAPAPPPRRTVRPAPAIA
;
A
#
# COMPACT_ATOMS: atom_id res chain seq x y z
N MET A 1 -41.31 -2.33 -13.60
CA MET A 1 -40.01 -2.24 -14.31
C MET A 1 -38.92 -2.52 -13.29
N ALA A 2 -37.81 -3.15 -13.68
CA ALA A 2 -36.68 -3.31 -12.76
C ALA A 2 -36.12 -1.92 -12.40
N ARG A 3 -35.83 -1.67 -11.12
CA ARG A 3 -35.17 -0.44 -10.65
C ARG A 3 -33.74 -0.41 -11.20
N PRO A 4 -33.17 0.76 -11.56
CA PRO A 4 -31.79 0.83 -11.98
C PRO A 4 -30.85 0.52 -10.80
N THR A 5 -29.67 0.00 -11.10
CA THR A 5 -28.61 -0.16 -10.09
C THR A 5 -27.97 1.19 -9.76
N LEU A 6 -27.20 1.28 -8.67
CA LEU A 6 -26.47 2.50 -8.32
C LEU A 6 -25.48 2.85 -9.43
N THR A 7 -24.76 1.86 -9.98
CA THR A 7 -23.84 2.08 -11.11
C THR A 7 -24.55 2.65 -12.35
N GLN A 8 -25.77 2.18 -12.63
CA GLN A 8 -26.57 2.72 -13.72
C GLN A 8 -27.02 4.16 -13.43
N LEU A 9 -27.38 4.45 -12.18
CA LEU A 9 -27.82 5.77 -11.75
C LEU A 9 -26.70 6.82 -11.79
N ALA A 10 -25.47 6.39 -11.43
CA ALA A 10 -24.27 7.24 -11.34
C ALA A 10 -23.47 7.34 -12.64
N ARG A 11 -23.96 6.77 -13.75
CA ARG A 11 -23.24 6.77 -15.03
C ARG A 11 -23.05 8.18 -15.60
N ASP A 12 -24.12 8.97 -15.61
CA ASP A 12 -24.16 10.27 -16.33
C ASP A 12 -24.38 11.46 -15.39
N ARG A 13 -24.52 11.22 -14.08
CA ARG A 13 -24.82 12.25 -13.07
C ARG A 13 -24.31 11.85 -11.70
N VAL A 14 -24.12 12.85 -10.84
CA VAL A 14 -23.84 12.64 -9.42
C VAL A 14 -25.08 12.07 -8.72
N VAL A 15 -24.88 11.08 -7.86
CA VAL A 15 -25.96 10.52 -7.02
C VAL A 15 -25.86 11.11 -5.61
N CYS A 16 -26.96 11.66 -5.11
CA CYS A 16 -27.07 12.17 -3.74
C CYS A 16 -27.75 11.15 -2.83
N PHE A 17 -27.04 10.71 -1.79
CA PHE A 17 -27.56 9.94 -0.67
C PHE A 17 -28.20 10.88 0.36
N ASP A 18 -28.83 10.31 1.38
CA ASP A 18 -29.42 11.03 2.50
C ASP A 18 -28.35 11.48 3.53
N GLY A 19 -28.84 11.94 4.68
CA GLY A 19 -28.03 12.38 5.81
C GLY A 19 -28.24 11.49 7.03
N ALA A 20 -27.80 11.95 8.20
CA ALA A 20 -27.81 11.11 9.39
C ALA A 20 -29.22 10.75 9.92
N MET A 21 -29.51 9.45 9.94
CA MET A 21 -30.69 8.87 10.61
C MET A 21 -30.65 9.10 12.13
N GLY A 22 -29.57 8.68 12.80
CA GLY A 22 -29.46 8.72 14.26
C GLY A 22 -29.66 10.11 14.87
N THR A 23 -28.93 11.13 14.37
CA THR A 23 -29.07 12.51 14.86
C THR A 23 -30.42 13.12 14.48
N SER A 24 -31.08 12.63 13.44
CA SER A 24 -32.43 13.06 13.07
C SER A 24 -33.48 12.49 14.03
N LEU A 25 -33.34 11.22 14.44
CA LEU A 25 -34.23 10.57 15.42
C LEU A 25 -34.10 11.18 16.81
N GLN A 26 -32.88 11.54 17.24
CA GLN A 26 -32.64 12.23 18.52
C GLN A 26 -33.45 13.53 18.66
N ARG A 27 -33.73 14.22 17.55
CA ARG A 27 -34.52 15.47 17.53
C ARG A 27 -36.03 15.27 17.55
N ARG A 28 -36.52 14.03 17.56
CA ARG A 28 -37.96 13.69 17.51
C ARG A 28 -38.63 13.60 18.88
N GLY A 29 -37.92 13.85 19.97
CA GLY A 29 -38.48 13.85 21.32
C GLY A 29 -38.96 12.45 21.77
N LEU A 30 -38.27 11.40 21.31
CA LEU A 30 -38.55 10.01 21.68
C LEU A 30 -38.25 9.76 23.16
N THR A 31 -39.04 8.91 23.80
CA THR A 31 -38.88 8.54 25.22
C THR A 31 -38.38 7.10 25.36
N ALA A 32 -37.93 6.71 26.56
CA ALA A 32 -37.49 5.34 26.84
C ALA A 32 -38.54 4.26 26.47
N ASP A 33 -39.83 4.57 26.64
CA ASP A 33 -40.93 3.66 26.26
C ASP A 33 -40.97 3.38 24.76
N ASP A 34 -40.56 4.35 23.93
CA ASP A 34 -40.50 4.21 22.48
C ASP A 34 -39.41 3.23 22.03
N PHE A 35 -38.37 3.10 22.84
CA PHE A 35 -37.31 2.11 22.66
C PHE A 35 -37.62 0.79 23.38
N GLU A 36 -38.81 0.61 23.96
CA GLU A 36 -39.14 -0.51 24.85
C GLU A 36 -38.11 -0.68 25.99
N GLY A 37 -37.62 0.43 26.54
CA GLY A 37 -36.59 0.45 27.59
C GLY A 37 -35.17 0.14 27.09
N ARG A 38 -34.92 0.11 25.78
CA ARG A 38 -33.61 -0.16 25.15
C ARG A 38 -33.03 1.11 24.52
N GLU A 39 -32.97 2.17 25.31
CA GLU A 39 -32.50 3.49 24.87
C GLU A 39 -31.16 3.40 24.13
N GLY A 40 -31.06 4.04 22.97
CA GLY A 40 -29.88 4.01 22.10
C GLY A 40 -29.89 2.92 21.01
N CYS A 41 -30.78 1.93 21.08
CA CYS A 41 -31.00 0.97 19.99
C CYS A 41 -32.00 1.52 18.98
N ASN A 42 -31.55 2.29 17.99
CA ASN A 42 -32.43 2.90 16.99
C ASN A 42 -33.18 1.84 16.17
N GLU A 43 -32.57 0.67 15.96
CA GLU A 43 -33.14 -0.42 15.17
C GLU A 43 -34.50 -0.89 15.71
N VAL A 44 -34.78 -0.74 17.01
CA VAL A 44 -36.09 -1.11 17.58
C VAL A 44 -37.22 -0.19 17.09
N LEU A 45 -36.90 1.04 16.68
CA LEU A 45 -37.87 2.05 16.28
C LEU A 45 -38.58 1.68 14.97
N VAL A 46 -37.98 0.86 14.11
CA VAL A 46 -38.63 0.35 12.91
C VAL A 46 -39.83 -0.56 13.23
N ARG A 47 -39.89 -1.10 14.46
CA ARG A 47 -41.04 -1.83 15.00
C ARG A 47 -41.97 -0.92 15.81
N THR A 48 -41.41 -0.16 16.75
CA THR A 48 -42.21 0.54 17.77
C THR A 48 -42.75 1.87 17.27
N ARG A 49 -41.96 2.57 16.45
CA ARG A 49 -42.24 3.91 15.90
C ARG A 49 -41.93 4.00 14.39
N PRO A 50 -42.39 3.05 13.54
CA PRO A 50 -42.06 3.02 12.11
C PRO A 50 -42.42 4.30 11.36
N GLN A 51 -43.48 4.98 11.78
CA GLN A 51 -43.90 6.27 11.23
C GLN A 51 -42.85 7.36 11.42
N VAL A 52 -42.13 7.37 12.55
CA VAL A 52 -41.10 8.39 12.82
C VAL A 52 -39.88 8.14 11.92
N VAL A 53 -39.49 6.87 11.76
CA VAL A 53 -38.41 6.48 10.83
C VAL A 53 -38.79 6.83 9.38
N ALA A 54 -40.02 6.53 8.97
CA ALA A 54 -40.54 6.88 7.64
C ALA A 54 -40.54 8.40 7.39
N GLU A 55 -40.92 9.21 8.38
CA GLU A 55 -40.86 10.66 8.30
C GLU A 55 -39.42 11.19 8.14
N VAL A 56 -38.43 10.55 8.75
CA VAL A 56 -37.02 10.92 8.56
C VAL A 56 -36.58 10.62 7.12
N HIS A 57 -36.86 9.42 6.60
CA HIS A 57 -36.57 9.10 5.19
C HIS A 57 -37.27 10.07 4.23
N ALA A 58 -38.56 10.33 4.44
CA ALA A 58 -39.34 11.27 3.63
C ALA A 58 -38.71 12.67 3.64
N SER A 59 -38.22 13.15 4.79
CA SER A 59 -37.60 14.47 4.89
C SER A 59 -36.33 14.61 4.04
N PHE A 60 -35.53 13.55 3.90
CA PHE A 60 -34.34 13.55 3.03
C PHE A 60 -34.71 13.38 1.55
N LEU A 61 -35.72 12.57 1.24
CA LEU A 61 -36.27 12.44 -0.13
C LEU A 61 -36.84 13.78 -0.63
N GLU A 62 -37.57 14.52 0.23
CA GLU A 62 -38.04 15.90 -0.03
C GLU A 62 -36.92 16.92 -0.18
N ALA A 63 -35.77 16.66 0.46
CA ALA A 63 -34.57 17.48 0.31
C ALA A 63 -33.84 17.24 -1.03
N GLY A 64 -34.09 16.10 -1.68
CA GLY A 64 -33.49 15.77 -2.98
C GLY A 64 -32.65 14.50 -2.99
N ALA A 65 -32.58 13.75 -1.88
CA ALA A 65 -31.89 12.47 -1.84
C ALA A 65 -32.48 11.50 -2.88
N GLN A 66 -31.62 10.76 -3.56
CA GLN A 66 -31.97 9.72 -4.55
C GLN A 66 -31.83 8.32 -3.98
N VAL A 67 -31.04 8.18 -2.92
CA VAL A 67 -30.86 6.95 -2.16
C VAL A 67 -31.05 7.28 -0.69
N VAL A 68 -31.76 6.41 0.03
CA VAL A 68 -31.88 6.47 1.49
C VAL A 68 -31.28 5.22 2.11
N GLU A 69 -30.58 5.40 3.22
CA GLU A 69 -30.01 4.31 4.01
C GLU A 69 -31.06 3.77 4.99
N THR A 70 -31.16 2.45 5.15
CA THR A 70 -32.08 1.84 6.11
C THR A 70 -31.66 2.11 7.55
N ASP A 71 -32.61 2.22 8.48
CA ASP A 71 -32.33 2.31 9.92
C ASP A 71 -31.92 0.93 10.49
N SER A 72 -30.72 0.49 10.10
CA SER A 72 -30.20 -0.86 10.38
C SER A 72 -28.69 -0.88 10.65
N PHE A 73 -28.08 0.27 10.92
CA PHE A 73 -26.64 0.43 11.13
C PHE A 73 -26.10 -0.54 12.21
N GLY A 74 -26.78 -0.61 13.35
CA GLY A 74 -26.51 -1.51 14.47
C GLY A 74 -27.23 -2.86 14.38
N GLY A 75 -27.78 -3.24 13.22
CA GLY A 75 -28.62 -4.43 13.04
C GLY A 75 -27.90 -5.79 13.13
N LEU A 76 -26.61 -5.81 13.48
CA LEU A 76 -25.86 -7.05 13.67
C LEU A 76 -26.32 -7.78 14.94
N PRO A 77 -26.44 -9.12 14.93
CA PRO A 77 -26.77 -9.89 16.13
C PRO A 77 -25.84 -9.61 17.32
N SER A 78 -24.55 -9.37 17.08
CA SER A 78 -23.56 -9.09 18.13
C SER A 78 -23.76 -7.73 18.79
N VAL A 79 -24.35 -6.75 18.09
CA VAL A 79 -24.68 -5.42 18.62
C VAL A 79 -26.04 -5.49 19.32
N LEU A 80 -27.04 -6.09 18.68
CA LEU A 80 -28.37 -6.28 19.25
C LEU A 80 -28.38 -7.12 20.54
N ALA A 81 -27.37 -7.98 20.74
CA ALA A 81 -27.16 -8.72 21.99
C ALA A 81 -26.97 -7.79 23.20
N GLU A 82 -26.42 -6.58 23.02
CA GLU A 82 -26.27 -5.59 24.10
C GLU A 82 -27.62 -5.09 24.63
N TYR A 83 -28.68 -5.28 23.83
CA TYR A 83 -30.06 -4.93 24.13
C TYR A 83 -30.99 -6.15 24.29
N GLY A 84 -30.45 -7.37 24.26
CA GLY A 84 -31.19 -8.63 24.33
C GLY A 84 -32.10 -8.89 23.12
N LEU A 85 -31.68 -8.45 21.93
CA LEU A 85 -32.43 -8.53 20.66
C LEU A 85 -31.69 -9.35 19.59
N GLU A 86 -30.66 -10.13 19.95
CA GLU A 86 -29.82 -10.85 18.99
C GLU A 86 -30.60 -11.83 18.10
N GLY A 87 -31.69 -12.40 18.62
CA GLY A 87 -32.57 -13.31 17.90
C GLY A 87 -33.50 -12.62 16.89
N GLU A 88 -33.59 -11.29 16.95
CA GLU A 88 -34.53 -10.49 16.16
C GLU A 88 -33.85 -9.75 14.98
N ALA A 89 -32.54 -9.92 14.81
CA ALA A 89 -31.73 -9.21 13.82
C ALA A 89 -32.30 -9.28 12.40
N TYR A 90 -32.74 -10.46 11.95
CA TYR A 90 -33.35 -10.64 10.62
C TYR A 90 -34.65 -9.84 10.47
N ASP A 91 -35.53 -9.91 11.46
CA ASP A 91 -36.86 -9.29 11.39
C ASP A 91 -36.79 -7.77 11.50
N LEU A 92 -35.91 -7.25 12.36
CA LEU A 92 -35.64 -5.81 12.45
C LEU A 92 -35.03 -5.28 11.14
N ALA A 93 -34.03 -5.98 10.59
CA ALA A 93 -33.43 -5.61 9.30
C ALA A 93 -34.43 -5.63 8.14
N ARG A 94 -35.28 -6.66 8.07
CA ARG A 94 -36.37 -6.72 7.09
C ARG A 94 -37.31 -5.55 7.23
N ARG A 95 -37.75 -5.24 8.46
CA ARG A 95 -38.68 -4.15 8.71
C ARG A 95 -38.06 -2.78 8.41
N ALA A 96 -36.77 -2.59 8.72
CA ALA A 96 -36.04 -1.38 8.37
C ALA A 96 -36.03 -1.13 6.86
N ALA A 97 -35.75 -2.17 6.07
CA ALA A 97 -35.79 -2.09 4.61
C ALA A 97 -37.21 -1.85 4.06
N GLU A 98 -38.24 -2.45 4.65
CA GLU A 98 -39.64 -2.20 4.27
C GLU A 98 -40.04 -0.74 4.50
N VAL A 99 -39.72 -0.18 5.68
CA VAL A 99 -40.05 1.21 6.01
C VAL A 99 -39.36 2.20 5.05
N ALA A 100 -38.07 1.98 4.78
CA ALA A 100 -37.33 2.79 3.81
C ALA A 100 -37.89 2.64 2.39
N ARG A 101 -38.29 1.42 2.00
CA ARG A 101 -38.87 1.14 0.68
C ARG A 101 -40.24 1.78 0.50
N GLU A 102 -41.11 1.70 1.49
CA GLU A 102 -42.42 2.36 1.51
C GLU A 102 -42.25 3.87 1.32
N ALA A 103 -41.32 4.50 2.04
CA ALA A 103 -41.00 5.92 1.88
C ALA A 103 -40.46 6.21 0.47
N ALA A 104 -39.44 5.48 0.01
CA ALA A 104 -38.84 5.69 -1.30
C ALA A 104 -39.83 5.50 -2.46
N ASP A 105 -40.75 4.54 -2.38
CA ASP A 105 -41.80 4.32 -3.38
C ASP A 105 -42.81 5.47 -3.44
N GLY A 106 -43.07 6.15 -2.31
CA GLY A 106 -43.92 7.34 -2.27
C GLY A 106 -43.35 8.54 -3.04
N PHE A 107 -42.03 8.60 -3.21
CA PHE A 107 -41.31 9.68 -3.92
C PHE A 107 -40.78 9.26 -5.30
N ALA A 108 -40.82 7.96 -5.63
CA ALA A 108 -40.28 7.46 -6.88
C ALA A 108 -41.22 7.78 -8.06
N THR A 109 -40.62 8.21 -9.17
CA THR A 109 -41.30 8.29 -10.46
C THR A 109 -40.55 7.46 -11.49
N ALA A 110 -41.15 7.22 -12.67
CA ALA A 110 -40.46 6.52 -13.75
C ALA A 110 -39.19 7.24 -14.23
N ALA A 111 -39.14 8.57 -14.11
CA ALA A 111 -37.98 9.40 -14.49
C ALA A 111 -36.96 9.57 -13.34
N GLU A 112 -37.44 9.53 -12.10
CA GLU A 112 -36.64 9.71 -10.88
C GLU A 112 -36.89 8.55 -9.92
N PRO A 113 -36.23 7.41 -10.14
CA PRO A 113 -36.29 6.29 -9.21
C PRO A 113 -35.58 6.65 -7.90
N ARG A 114 -36.10 6.13 -6.78
CA ARG A 114 -35.48 6.24 -5.45
C ARG A 114 -35.01 4.85 -4.99
N LEU A 115 -33.74 4.73 -4.64
CA LEU A 115 -33.13 3.48 -4.19
C LEU A 115 -33.08 3.41 -2.67
N VAL A 116 -33.06 2.18 -2.14
CA VAL A 116 -32.86 1.91 -0.72
C VAL A 116 -31.53 1.19 -0.53
N ALA A 117 -30.60 1.80 0.21
CA ALA A 117 -29.35 1.17 0.61
C ALA A 117 -29.54 0.45 1.95
N GLY A 118 -29.36 -0.86 1.96
CA GLY A 118 -29.35 -1.65 3.19
C GLY A 118 -28.07 -1.36 3.99
N SER A 119 -28.16 -0.50 5.00
CA SER A 119 -27.05 -0.12 5.87
C SER A 119 -26.59 -1.31 6.74
N MET A 120 -25.28 -1.56 6.73
CA MET A 120 -24.62 -2.58 7.54
C MET A 120 -23.38 -1.95 8.20
N GLY A 121 -23.51 -1.52 9.46
CA GLY A 121 -22.43 -0.89 10.21
C GLY A 121 -21.38 -1.88 10.71
N GLY A 122 -20.22 -1.36 11.12
CA GLY A 122 -19.07 -2.16 11.59
C GLY A 122 -19.27 -2.91 12.92
N GLY A 123 -20.28 -2.54 13.70
CA GLY A 123 -20.59 -3.11 15.02
C GLY A 123 -19.61 -2.72 16.13
N THR A 124 -19.75 -3.34 17.31
CA THR A 124 -18.99 -2.99 18.54
C THR A 124 -17.76 -3.88 18.79
N LYS A 125 -17.55 -4.93 17.98
CA LYS A 125 -16.48 -5.92 18.16
C LYS A 125 -15.55 -5.95 16.94
N LEU A 126 -14.24 -5.85 17.19
CA LEU A 126 -13.21 -5.85 16.16
C LEU A 126 -12.62 -7.26 15.99
N PRO A 127 -12.87 -7.96 14.86
CA PRO A 127 -12.31 -9.29 14.62
C PRO A 127 -10.78 -9.27 14.52
N THR A 128 -10.16 -8.19 14.02
CA THR A 128 -8.70 -8.06 13.94
C THR A 128 -8.03 -8.12 15.32
N LEU A 129 -8.72 -7.67 16.37
CA LEU A 129 -8.25 -7.72 17.77
C LEU A 129 -8.74 -8.97 18.53
N GLY A 130 -9.46 -9.87 17.86
CA GLY A 130 -9.97 -11.11 18.44
C GLY A 130 -11.19 -10.95 19.33
N HIS A 131 -11.91 -9.82 19.27
CA HIS A 131 -13.14 -9.61 20.06
C HIS A 131 -14.30 -10.51 19.59
N ILE A 132 -14.28 -10.91 18.31
CA ILE A 132 -15.24 -11.82 17.68
C ILE A 132 -14.53 -12.61 16.58
N GLY A 133 -14.94 -13.87 16.34
CA GLY A 133 -14.37 -14.68 15.26
C GLY A 133 -14.91 -14.28 13.88
N PHE A 134 -14.08 -14.37 12.84
CA PHE A 134 -14.48 -14.05 11.45
C PHE A 134 -15.76 -14.79 11.02
N ARG A 135 -15.83 -16.10 11.29
CA ARG A 135 -16.97 -16.95 10.88
C ARG A 135 -18.27 -16.55 11.59
N GLU A 136 -18.18 -16.21 12.87
CA GLU A 136 -19.30 -15.74 13.67
C GLU A 136 -19.81 -14.39 13.15
N LEU A 137 -18.89 -13.45 12.89
CA LEU A 137 -19.23 -12.15 12.35
C LEU A 137 -19.84 -12.25 10.94
N ALA A 138 -19.27 -13.08 10.05
CA ALA A 138 -19.81 -13.31 8.71
C ALA A 138 -21.22 -13.94 8.75
N ALA A 139 -21.49 -14.83 9.70
CA ALA A 139 -22.83 -15.36 9.93
C ALA A 139 -23.81 -14.27 10.42
N GLY A 140 -23.33 -13.35 11.26
CA GLY A 140 -24.08 -12.17 11.69
C GLY A 140 -24.47 -11.27 10.52
N TYR A 141 -23.51 -10.90 9.67
CA TYR A 141 -23.76 -10.15 8.44
C TYR A 141 -24.66 -10.91 7.46
N THR A 142 -24.56 -12.24 7.38
CA THR A 142 -25.50 -13.05 6.59
C THR A 142 -26.93 -12.84 7.07
N THR A 143 -27.18 -12.90 8.38
CA THR A 143 -28.51 -12.71 8.96
C THR A 143 -29.05 -11.30 8.67
N LEU A 144 -28.24 -10.27 8.89
CA LEU A 144 -28.58 -8.87 8.61
C LEU A 144 -28.91 -8.66 7.12
N ALA A 145 -28.00 -9.04 6.23
CA ALA A 145 -28.16 -8.87 4.78
C ALA A 145 -29.38 -9.63 4.24
N ARG A 146 -29.67 -10.83 4.75
CA ARG A 146 -30.89 -11.57 4.38
C ARG A 146 -32.16 -10.79 4.71
N GLY A 147 -32.22 -10.19 5.91
CA GLY A 147 -33.34 -9.34 6.30
C GLY A 147 -33.51 -8.15 5.35
N LEU A 148 -32.42 -7.42 5.10
CA LEU A 148 -32.41 -6.26 4.19
C LEU A 148 -32.87 -6.63 2.75
N LEU A 149 -32.36 -7.74 2.22
CA LEU A 149 -32.75 -8.24 0.89
C LEU A 149 -34.22 -8.64 0.84
N ALA A 150 -34.73 -9.34 1.86
CA ALA A 150 -36.13 -9.73 1.96
C ALA A 150 -37.05 -8.51 2.09
N GLY A 151 -36.62 -7.46 2.79
CA GLY A 151 -37.38 -6.22 2.99
C GLY A 151 -37.35 -5.24 1.81
N GLY A 152 -36.56 -5.51 0.77
CA GLY A 152 -36.65 -4.74 -0.48
C GLY A 152 -35.46 -3.84 -0.82
N ALA A 153 -34.36 -3.89 -0.05
CA ALA A 153 -33.16 -3.09 -0.30
C ALA A 153 -32.61 -3.29 -1.73
N ASP A 154 -32.21 -2.20 -2.38
CA ASP A 154 -31.73 -2.16 -3.78
C ASP A 154 -30.22 -2.39 -3.90
N LEU A 155 -29.48 -2.12 -2.83
CA LEU A 155 -28.07 -2.36 -2.66
C LEU A 155 -27.77 -2.63 -1.18
N LEU A 156 -26.61 -3.21 -0.90
CA LEU A 156 -26.10 -3.37 0.47
C LEU A 156 -24.90 -2.44 0.68
N LEU A 157 -24.90 -1.68 1.76
CA LEU A 157 -23.86 -0.71 2.09
C LEU A 157 -23.16 -1.15 3.38
N VAL A 158 -21.90 -1.59 3.26
CA VAL A 158 -21.00 -1.76 4.41
C VAL A 158 -20.44 -0.37 4.72
N GLU A 159 -20.92 0.29 5.76
CA GLU A 159 -20.53 1.67 6.08
C GLU A 159 -19.87 1.81 7.44
N THR A 160 -19.18 2.93 7.61
CA THR A 160 -18.36 3.21 8.80
C THR A 160 -17.39 2.05 9.06
N ALA A 161 -16.81 1.52 7.99
CA ALA A 161 -15.92 0.38 8.06
C ALA A 161 -14.57 0.78 8.66
N GLN A 162 -14.31 0.37 9.90
CA GLN A 162 -13.08 0.69 10.64
C GLN A 162 -12.09 -0.48 10.71
N ASP A 163 -12.52 -1.71 10.40
CA ASP A 163 -11.71 -2.92 10.44
C ASP A 163 -11.82 -3.68 9.11
N PRO A 164 -10.74 -3.81 8.31
CA PRO A 164 -10.78 -4.54 7.04
C PRO A 164 -11.20 -6.00 7.15
N LEU A 165 -10.91 -6.69 8.27
CA LEU A 165 -11.35 -8.07 8.47
C LEU A 165 -12.87 -8.15 8.68
N ALA A 166 -13.47 -7.14 9.31
CA ALA A 166 -14.92 -7.01 9.41
C ALA A 166 -15.55 -6.76 8.03
N VAL A 167 -14.91 -5.96 7.17
CA VAL A 167 -15.35 -5.76 5.78
C VAL A 167 -15.36 -7.08 5.02
N LYS A 168 -14.27 -7.87 5.09
CA LYS A 168 -14.21 -9.21 4.46
C LYS A 168 -15.32 -10.13 4.97
N ALA A 169 -15.63 -10.07 6.28
CA ALA A 169 -16.73 -10.84 6.87
C ALA A 169 -18.10 -10.36 6.35
N ALA A 170 -18.29 -9.06 6.20
CA ALA A 170 -19.51 -8.46 5.66
C ALA A 170 -19.72 -8.83 4.19
N LEU A 171 -18.68 -8.75 3.35
CA LEU A 171 -18.73 -9.16 1.94
C LEU A 171 -19.04 -10.66 1.82
N THR A 172 -18.44 -11.49 2.68
CA THR A 172 -18.73 -12.93 2.74
C THR A 172 -20.20 -13.18 3.13
N GLY A 173 -20.69 -12.49 4.16
CA GLY A 173 -22.07 -12.62 4.63
C GLY A 173 -23.10 -12.13 3.62
N ALA A 174 -22.82 -11.02 2.93
CA ALA A 174 -23.66 -10.47 1.87
C ALA A 174 -23.76 -11.45 0.68
N ALA A 175 -22.64 -12.02 0.23
CA ALA A 175 -22.64 -13.02 -0.84
C ALA A 175 -23.44 -14.28 -0.46
N GLU A 176 -23.30 -14.75 0.78
CA GLU A 176 -24.10 -15.86 1.31
C GLU A 176 -25.59 -15.53 1.35
N ALA A 177 -25.94 -14.31 1.79
CA ALA A 177 -27.31 -13.83 1.85
C ALA A 177 -27.96 -13.76 0.47
N MET A 178 -27.28 -13.17 -0.53
CA MET A 178 -27.77 -13.11 -1.91
C MET A 178 -28.04 -14.50 -2.48
N ARG A 179 -27.15 -15.46 -2.23
CA ARG A 179 -27.32 -16.85 -2.68
C ARG A 179 -28.54 -17.50 -2.04
N ARG A 180 -28.79 -17.28 -0.75
CA ARG A 180 -29.93 -17.86 -0.02
C ARG A 180 -31.26 -17.25 -0.41
N GLU A 181 -31.30 -15.93 -0.61
CA GLU A 181 -32.51 -15.21 -0.99
C GLU A 181 -32.77 -15.24 -2.51
N GLY A 182 -31.80 -15.73 -3.31
CA GLY A 182 -31.93 -15.79 -4.77
C GLY A 182 -32.02 -14.40 -5.41
N ARG A 183 -31.44 -13.38 -4.76
CA ARG A 183 -31.51 -11.98 -5.17
C ARG A 183 -30.12 -11.35 -5.11
N GLU A 184 -29.60 -10.98 -6.26
CA GLU A 184 -28.32 -10.26 -6.38
C GLU A 184 -28.57 -8.75 -6.44
N VAL A 185 -27.77 -8.01 -5.68
CA VAL A 185 -27.76 -6.54 -5.65
C VAL A 185 -26.31 -6.06 -5.57
N GLU A 186 -26.07 -4.79 -5.90
CA GLU A 186 -24.74 -4.20 -5.76
C GLU A 186 -24.34 -4.10 -4.28
N ILE A 187 -23.03 -4.24 -4.01
CA ILE A 187 -22.44 -4.00 -2.69
C ILE A 187 -21.57 -2.75 -2.76
N ALA A 188 -21.74 -1.88 -1.77
CA ALA A 188 -20.90 -0.72 -1.55
C ALA A 188 -20.12 -0.86 -0.24
N VAL A 189 -18.91 -0.30 -0.19
CA VAL A 189 -18.08 -0.22 1.01
C VAL A 189 -17.67 1.22 1.25
N SER A 190 -17.95 1.74 2.43
CA SER A 190 -17.52 3.07 2.86
C SER A 190 -16.65 2.94 4.12
N PHE A 191 -15.38 3.31 4.00
CA PHE A 191 -14.42 3.29 5.08
C PHE A 191 -14.58 4.50 5.98
N THR A 192 -14.15 4.38 7.23
CA THR A 192 -14.00 5.55 8.10
C THR A 192 -12.54 5.75 8.45
N VAL A 193 -12.08 6.99 8.30
CA VAL A 193 -10.72 7.40 8.59
C VAL A 193 -10.77 8.38 9.74
N GLU A 194 -10.02 8.05 10.79
CA GLU A 194 -9.85 8.88 11.98
C GLU A 194 -9.02 10.12 11.67
N THR A 195 -9.01 11.07 12.60
CA THR A 195 -8.16 12.29 12.51
C THR A 195 -6.66 11.99 12.43
N THR A 196 -6.24 10.75 12.77
CA THR A 196 -4.87 10.27 12.59
C THR A 196 -4.51 9.94 11.14
N GLY A 197 -5.48 9.94 10.22
CA GLY A 197 -5.28 9.62 8.80
C GLY A 197 -5.28 8.13 8.46
N THR A 198 -5.76 7.28 9.38
CA THR A 198 -5.89 5.82 9.19
C THR A 198 -7.27 5.34 9.63
N LEU A 199 -7.64 4.12 9.24
CA LEU A 199 -8.73 3.39 9.90
C LEU A 199 -8.38 3.14 11.38
N LEU A 200 -9.37 2.76 12.19
CA LEU A 200 -9.21 2.54 13.63
C LEU A 200 -8.10 1.53 13.98
N VAL A 201 -7.94 0.48 13.16
CA VAL A 201 -6.91 -0.56 13.36
C VAL A 201 -5.56 -0.22 12.70
N GLY A 202 -5.41 1.00 12.18
CA GLY A 202 -4.14 1.54 11.64
C GLY A 202 -3.95 1.38 10.13
N SER A 203 -4.95 0.88 9.40
CA SER A 203 -4.86 0.71 7.95
C SER A 203 -4.85 2.05 7.23
N GLU A 204 -3.91 2.24 6.29
CA GLU A 204 -3.98 3.35 5.34
C GLU A 204 -5.04 3.09 4.26
N ILE A 205 -5.55 4.15 3.62
CA ILE A 205 -6.63 4.03 2.63
C ILE A 205 -6.23 3.17 1.42
N GLY A 206 -4.95 3.22 1.00
CA GLY A 206 -4.42 2.37 -0.09
C GLY A 206 -4.40 0.89 0.29
N ALA A 207 -4.09 0.55 1.55
CA ALA A 207 -4.20 -0.81 2.05
C ALA A 207 -5.65 -1.28 2.10
N ALA A 208 -6.56 -0.44 2.59
CA ALA A 208 -7.99 -0.73 2.61
C ALA A 208 -8.55 -0.99 1.20
N TRP A 209 -8.13 -0.19 0.21
CA TRP A 209 -8.47 -0.43 -1.19
C TRP A 209 -7.88 -1.75 -1.71
N ALA A 210 -6.58 -2.01 -1.51
CA ALA A 210 -5.95 -3.25 -1.96
C ALA A 210 -6.60 -4.52 -1.38
N ILE A 211 -7.17 -4.43 -0.17
CA ILE A 211 -7.91 -5.50 0.51
C ILE A 211 -9.28 -5.74 -0.14
N VAL A 212 -9.98 -4.68 -0.55
CA VAL A 212 -11.36 -4.76 -1.08
C VAL A 212 -11.40 -4.89 -2.61
N GLU A 213 -10.37 -4.43 -3.32
CA GLU A 213 -10.24 -4.44 -4.78
C GLU A 213 -10.52 -5.81 -5.45
N PRO A 214 -10.16 -6.97 -4.86
CA PRO A 214 -10.49 -8.29 -5.41
C PRO A 214 -11.98 -8.63 -5.43
N PHE A 215 -12.78 -7.94 -4.64
CA PHE A 215 -14.20 -8.25 -4.47
C PHE A 215 -15.06 -7.48 -5.48
N PRO A 216 -16.23 -8.02 -5.86
CA PRO A 216 -17.14 -7.37 -6.80
C PRO A 216 -17.96 -6.26 -6.11
N VAL A 217 -17.28 -5.25 -5.56
CA VAL A 217 -17.92 -4.05 -5.00
C VAL A 217 -18.18 -3.03 -6.11
N ALA A 218 -19.35 -2.39 -6.09
CA ALA A 218 -19.74 -1.37 -7.08
C ALA A 218 -19.24 0.03 -6.71
N MET A 219 -19.09 0.28 -5.41
CA MET A 219 -18.70 1.57 -4.85
C MET A 219 -17.74 1.38 -3.69
N VAL A 220 -16.71 2.24 -3.63
CA VAL A 220 -15.81 2.40 -2.50
C VAL A 220 -15.78 3.86 -2.09
N GLY A 221 -15.74 4.19 -0.81
CA GLY A 221 -15.72 5.59 -0.40
C GLY A 221 -15.39 5.79 1.06
N MET A 222 -15.75 6.97 1.56
CA MET A 222 -15.50 7.36 2.94
C MET A 222 -16.71 8.00 3.59
N ASN A 223 -16.95 7.67 4.86
CA ASN A 223 -17.98 8.30 5.67
C ASN A 223 -17.58 8.42 7.15
N CYS A 224 -18.25 9.32 7.85
CA CYS A 224 -18.13 9.54 9.29
C CYS A 224 -16.71 9.94 9.77
N ALA A 225 -16.55 10.02 11.10
CA ALA A 225 -15.36 10.42 11.88
C ALA A 225 -14.83 11.84 11.63
N THR A 226 -14.79 12.28 10.39
CA THR A 226 -14.13 13.52 9.96
C THR A 226 -15.01 14.36 9.03
N GLY A 227 -14.61 15.62 8.83
CA GLY A 227 -15.23 16.52 7.85
C GLY A 227 -14.59 16.37 6.47
N PRO A 228 -15.06 17.15 5.48
CA PRO A 228 -14.51 17.08 4.12
C PRO A 228 -13.02 17.47 4.07
N ALA A 229 -12.56 18.37 4.94
CA ALA A 229 -11.16 18.82 4.93
C ALA A 229 -10.18 17.67 5.21
N GLU A 230 -10.44 16.87 6.24
CA GLU A 230 -9.56 15.75 6.62
C GLU A 230 -9.72 14.55 5.68
N MET A 231 -10.89 14.38 5.03
CA MET A 231 -11.10 13.31 4.04
C MET A 231 -10.37 13.55 2.71
N SER A 232 -10.10 14.81 2.35
CA SER A 232 -9.57 15.20 1.03
C SER A 232 -8.28 14.44 0.61
N PRO A 233 -7.23 14.31 1.45
CA PRO A 233 -6.03 13.56 1.09
C PRO A 233 -6.31 12.08 0.77
N HIS A 234 -7.24 11.46 1.50
CA HIS A 234 -7.58 10.05 1.35
C HIS A 234 -8.46 9.81 0.12
N LEU A 235 -9.40 10.73 -0.15
CA LEU A 235 -10.19 10.73 -1.37
C LEU A 235 -9.34 10.90 -2.62
N ARG A 236 -8.31 11.76 -2.60
CA ARG A 236 -7.37 11.89 -3.73
C ARG A 236 -6.70 10.56 -4.06
N THR A 237 -6.20 9.85 -3.04
CA THR A 237 -5.62 8.51 -3.21
C THR A 237 -6.66 7.53 -3.78
N LEU A 238 -7.85 7.48 -3.19
CA LEU A 238 -8.90 6.55 -3.62
C LEU A 238 -9.38 6.85 -5.05
N CYS A 239 -9.58 8.12 -5.42
CA CYS A 239 -9.96 8.53 -6.77
C CYS A 239 -8.89 8.20 -7.82
N ALA A 240 -7.60 8.27 -7.44
CA ALA A 240 -6.48 7.95 -8.31
C ALA A 240 -6.27 6.44 -8.53
N GLU A 241 -6.73 5.59 -7.61
CA GLU A 241 -6.50 4.14 -7.65
C GLU A 241 -7.76 3.32 -7.94
N ALA A 242 -8.92 3.71 -7.40
CA ALA A 242 -10.13 2.91 -7.50
C ALA A 242 -10.77 2.98 -8.88
N ASP A 243 -11.05 1.82 -9.48
CA ASP A 243 -11.77 1.65 -10.75
C ASP A 243 -13.28 1.43 -10.55
N ARG A 244 -13.80 1.76 -9.36
CA ARG A 244 -15.21 1.69 -8.95
C ARG A 244 -15.78 3.08 -8.69
N LEU A 245 -17.09 3.20 -8.50
CA LEU A 245 -17.67 4.47 -8.04
C LEU A 245 -16.99 4.93 -6.75
N VAL A 246 -16.69 6.21 -6.64
CA VAL A 246 -16.16 6.80 -5.41
C VAL A 246 -17.24 7.62 -4.70
N SER A 247 -17.41 7.37 -3.40
CA SER A 247 -18.33 8.12 -2.54
C SER A 247 -17.66 8.92 -1.42
N CYS A 248 -18.33 9.98 -0.98
CA CYS A 248 -17.94 10.76 0.19
C CYS A 248 -19.18 11.23 0.98
N PHE A 249 -19.30 10.80 2.23
CA PHE A 249 -20.38 11.14 3.17
C PHE A 249 -19.78 11.71 4.48
N PRO A 250 -19.25 12.95 4.46
CA PRO A 250 -18.57 13.54 5.60
C PRO A 250 -19.55 13.88 6.73
N ASN A 251 -19.03 14.03 7.94
CA ASN A 251 -19.76 14.69 9.02
C ASN A 251 -19.94 16.18 8.71
N ALA A 252 -20.91 16.83 9.35
CA ALA A 252 -21.07 18.29 9.34
C ALA A 252 -19.99 18.98 10.22
N GLY A 253 -18.72 18.64 9.99
CA GLY A 253 -17.58 19.03 10.83
C GLY A 253 -17.31 18.03 11.95
N LEU A 254 -16.24 18.28 12.71
CA LEU A 254 -15.96 17.49 13.92
C LEU A 254 -16.97 17.85 15.01
N PRO A 255 -17.45 16.87 15.80
CA PRO A 255 -18.40 17.14 16.88
C PRO A 255 -17.74 17.96 18.00
N GLU A 256 -18.42 19.03 18.40
CA GLU A 256 -18.06 19.86 19.55
C GLU A 256 -19.05 19.61 20.69
N ASN A 257 -18.56 19.54 21.92
CA ASN A 257 -19.44 19.51 23.08
C ASN A 257 -19.77 20.94 23.51
N VAL A 258 -20.99 21.37 23.24
CA VAL A 258 -21.52 22.69 23.66
C VAL A 258 -22.65 22.43 24.65
N ASP A 259 -22.43 22.85 25.90
CA ASP A 259 -23.40 22.69 27.01
C ASP A 259 -23.90 21.25 27.26
N GLY A 260 -23.06 20.24 26.96
CA GLY A 260 -23.40 18.82 27.14
C GLY A 260 -24.01 18.17 25.90
N GLU A 261 -24.25 18.94 24.83
CA GLU A 261 -24.81 18.48 23.56
C GLU A 261 -23.73 18.41 22.48
N ALA A 262 -23.81 17.38 21.62
CA ALA A 262 -22.92 17.26 20.47
C ALA A 262 -23.41 18.17 19.33
N VAL A 263 -22.67 19.24 19.05
CA VAL A 263 -22.93 20.21 17.98
C VAL A 263 -21.95 20.00 16.83
N TYR A 264 -22.47 20.09 15.61
CA TYR A 264 -21.69 19.95 14.37
C TYR A 264 -21.64 21.33 13.69
N PRO A 265 -20.47 21.97 13.57
CA PRO A 265 -20.37 23.39 13.23
C PRO A 265 -20.48 23.69 11.73
N LEU A 266 -20.27 22.72 10.84
CA LEU A 266 -20.23 22.95 9.39
C LEU A 266 -21.65 23.08 8.84
N GLY A 267 -22.00 24.27 8.35
CA GLY A 267 -23.33 24.53 7.79
C GLY A 267 -23.56 23.95 6.38
N PRO A 268 -24.83 23.95 5.89
CA PRO A 268 -25.24 23.38 4.61
C PRO A 268 -24.41 23.82 3.40
N GLU A 269 -24.23 25.14 3.22
CA GLU A 269 -23.55 25.70 2.05
C GLU A 269 -22.06 25.34 2.00
N ALA A 270 -21.40 25.34 3.16
CA ALA A 270 -19.98 25.00 3.26
C ALA A 270 -19.74 23.53 2.91
N LEU A 271 -20.60 22.63 3.41
CA LEU A 271 -20.53 21.21 3.10
C LEU A 271 -20.84 20.93 1.62
N ALA A 272 -21.88 21.56 1.08
CA ALA A 272 -22.24 21.43 -0.33
C ALA A 272 -21.13 21.92 -1.27
N THR A 273 -20.48 23.04 -0.94
CA THR A 273 -19.35 23.58 -1.70
C THR A 273 -18.18 22.59 -1.72
N ALA A 274 -17.83 22.02 -0.58
CA ALA A 274 -16.73 21.05 -0.50
C ALA A 274 -17.00 19.79 -1.33
N LEU A 275 -18.22 19.24 -1.26
CA LEU A 275 -18.61 18.06 -2.05
C LEU A 275 -18.68 18.39 -3.56
N ALA A 276 -19.13 19.57 -3.94
CA ALA A 276 -19.11 20.03 -5.32
C ALA A 276 -17.67 20.10 -5.88
N HIS A 277 -16.69 20.56 -5.09
CA HIS A 277 -15.28 20.52 -5.48
C HIS A 277 -14.77 19.09 -5.64
N PHE A 278 -15.11 18.15 -4.74
CA PHE A 278 -14.70 16.75 -4.91
C PHE A 278 -15.30 16.10 -6.16
N VAL A 279 -16.52 16.47 -6.54
CA VAL A 279 -17.13 16.04 -7.81
C VAL A 279 -16.35 16.64 -8.99
N ALA A 280 -16.14 17.95 -8.99
CA ALA A 280 -15.58 18.69 -10.12
C ALA A 280 -14.08 18.42 -10.34
N ASP A 281 -13.31 18.22 -9.26
CA ASP A 281 -11.85 18.14 -9.32
C ASP A 281 -11.34 16.70 -9.20
N LEU A 282 -11.96 15.89 -8.33
CA LEU A 282 -11.51 14.51 -8.06
C LEU A 282 -12.34 13.46 -8.78
N GLY A 283 -13.52 13.81 -9.29
CA GLY A 283 -14.42 12.88 -9.95
C GLY A 283 -15.17 11.97 -8.99
N VAL A 284 -15.50 12.46 -7.79
CA VAL A 284 -16.44 11.77 -6.88
C VAL A 284 -17.82 11.71 -7.54
N GLN A 285 -18.46 10.54 -7.46
CA GLN A 285 -19.69 10.23 -8.20
C GLN A 285 -20.92 10.10 -7.29
N VAL A 286 -20.70 9.84 -6.01
CA VAL A 286 -21.76 9.65 -5.02
C VAL A 286 -21.46 10.52 -3.81
N VAL A 287 -22.40 11.36 -3.42
CA VAL A 287 -22.26 12.33 -2.32
C VAL A 287 -23.42 12.20 -1.37
N GLY A 288 -23.29 12.70 -0.14
CA GLY A 288 -24.30 12.59 0.90
C GLY A 288 -23.77 13.16 2.21
N GLY A 289 -24.38 12.78 3.32
CA GLY A 289 -23.97 13.25 4.64
C GLY A 289 -23.99 12.16 5.70
N CYS A 290 -23.12 12.28 6.70
CA CYS A 290 -23.15 11.43 7.89
C CYS A 290 -23.56 12.25 9.12
N CYS A 291 -22.93 12.05 10.28
CA CYS A 291 -23.35 12.66 11.54
C CYS A 291 -23.42 14.21 11.46
N GLY A 292 -24.50 14.76 12.03
CA GLY A 292 -24.76 16.20 12.04
C GLY A 292 -25.43 16.76 10.79
N THR A 293 -25.46 16.00 9.69
CA THR A 293 -26.16 16.43 8.47
C THR A 293 -27.68 16.35 8.62
N THR A 294 -28.38 17.33 8.03
CA THR A 294 -29.83 17.51 8.13
C THR A 294 -30.46 17.60 6.74
N PRO A 295 -31.80 17.59 6.61
CA PRO A 295 -32.46 17.84 5.33
C PRO A 295 -32.01 19.14 4.64
N ASP A 296 -31.65 20.19 5.39
CA ASP A 296 -31.12 21.42 4.81
C ASP A 296 -29.74 21.22 4.16
N HIS A 297 -28.89 20.38 4.77
CA HIS A 297 -27.60 20.00 4.18
C HIS A 297 -27.82 19.22 2.89
N ILE A 298 -28.69 18.20 2.90
CA ILE A 298 -28.97 17.39 1.72
C ILE A 298 -29.58 18.24 0.60
N ARG A 299 -30.43 19.22 0.93
CA ARG A 299 -30.98 20.16 -0.06
C ARG A 299 -29.90 21.00 -0.71
N ALA A 300 -28.97 21.55 0.07
CA ALA A 300 -27.84 22.32 -0.44
C ALA A 300 -26.91 21.44 -1.31
N ILE A 301 -26.60 20.22 -0.86
CA ILE A 301 -25.76 19.27 -1.61
C ILE A 301 -26.42 18.89 -2.94
N ALA A 302 -27.69 18.46 -2.91
CA ALA A 302 -28.43 18.07 -4.11
C ALA A 302 -28.51 19.22 -5.11
N ALA A 303 -28.76 20.45 -4.66
CA ALA A 303 -28.77 21.64 -5.51
C ALA A 303 -27.39 21.94 -6.12
N ALA A 304 -26.32 21.83 -5.33
CA ALA A 304 -24.95 22.09 -5.78
C ALA A 304 -24.47 21.08 -6.83
N VAL A 305 -24.88 19.81 -6.73
CA VAL A 305 -24.41 18.74 -7.63
C VAL A 305 -25.35 18.44 -8.81
N ALA A 306 -26.59 18.93 -8.81
CA ALA A 306 -27.60 18.60 -9.83
C ALA A 306 -27.16 18.89 -11.28
N GLY A 307 -26.33 19.91 -11.49
CA GLY A 307 -25.80 20.30 -12.81
C GLY A 307 -24.38 19.85 -13.08
N LEU A 308 -23.74 19.12 -12.16
CA LEU A 308 -22.34 18.74 -12.28
C LEU A 308 -22.19 17.38 -12.97
N THR A 309 -21.14 17.28 -13.79
CA THR A 309 -20.62 16.01 -14.28
C THR A 309 -19.33 15.73 -13.52
N PRO A 310 -19.18 14.55 -12.88
CA PRO A 310 -17.93 14.18 -12.22
C PRO A 310 -16.74 14.31 -13.18
N ALA A 311 -15.61 14.82 -12.70
CA ALA A 311 -14.37 14.81 -13.48
C ALA A 311 -14.03 13.38 -13.92
N PRO A 312 -13.52 13.20 -15.15
CA PRO A 312 -13.11 11.89 -15.64
C PRO A 312 -11.92 11.39 -14.81
N ARG A 313 -12.05 10.20 -14.24
CA ARG A 313 -10.96 9.54 -13.51
C ARG A 313 -10.23 8.57 -14.45
N THR A 314 -8.91 8.52 -14.32
CA THR A 314 -8.05 7.55 -15.02
C THR A 314 -7.28 6.74 -13.98
N PRO A 315 -7.93 5.76 -13.33
CA PRO A 315 -7.31 5.05 -12.22
C PRO A 315 -6.04 4.33 -12.64
N ALA A 316 -4.99 4.45 -11.83
CA ALA A 316 -3.68 3.84 -12.05
C ALA A 316 -3.34 2.92 -10.86
N TYR A 317 -4.08 1.83 -10.72
CA TYR A 317 -3.86 0.86 -9.66
C TYR A 317 -2.80 -0.17 -10.04
N ALA A 318 -1.83 -0.38 -9.15
CA ALA A 318 -0.89 -1.49 -9.22
C ALA A 318 -1.41 -2.65 -8.35
N PRO A 319 -1.72 -3.82 -8.94
CA PRO A 319 -2.16 -4.98 -8.15
C PRO A 319 -1.18 -5.32 -7.03
N ALA A 320 -1.71 -5.47 -5.83
CA ALA A 320 -0.92 -5.52 -4.60
C ALA A 320 -1.39 -6.64 -3.67
N ALA A 321 -0.46 -7.15 -2.86
CA ALA A 321 -0.78 -7.79 -1.58
C ALA A 321 -0.88 -6.70 -0.50
N ALA A 322 -1.51 -6.99 0.64
CA ALA A 322 -1.61 -6.02 1.72
C ALA A 322 -1.47 -6.68 3.08
N SER A 323 -0.77 -6.00 4.00
CA SER A 323 -0.87 -6.29 5.43
C SER A 323 -2.12 -5.61 6.00
N LEU A 324 -2.28 -5.63 7.32
CA LEU A 324 -3.27 -4.78 7.98
C LEU A 324 -2.99 -3.28 7.74
N TYR A 325 -1.73 -2.89 7.55
CA TYR A 325 -1.31 -1.50 7.59
C TYR A 325 -1.08 -0.89 6.21
N THR A 326 -0.38 -1.61 5.32
CA THR A 326 0.13 -1.07 4.07
C THR A 326 -0.09 -2.02 2.89
N ALA A 327 -0.26 -1.45 1.70
CA ALA A 327 -0.25 -2.19 0.44
C ALA A 327 1.18 -2.36 -0.11
N GLN A 328 1.44 -3.50 -0.73
CA GLN A 328 2.69 -3.81 -1.42
C GLN A 328 2.38 -4.32 -2.83
N PRO A 329 2.69 -3.54 -3.87
CA PRO A 329 2.56 -3.99 -5.26
C PRO A 329 3.28 -5.33 -5.50
N LEU A 330 2.61 -6.22 -6.25
CA LEU A 330 3.14 -7.53 -6.61
C LEU A 330 4.29 -7.40 -7.63
N ALA A 331 4.19 -6.44 -8.56
CA ALA A 331 5.32 -5.98 -9.36
C ALA A 331 5.93 -4.75 -8.72
N THR A 332 7.26 -4.75 -8.62
CA THR A 332 8.04 -3.62 -8.12
C THR A 332 8.99 -3.13 -9.21
N GLU A 333 9.33 -1.85 -9.16
CA GLU A 333 10.36 -1.27 -10.02
C GLU A 333 11.53 -0.78 -9.16
N PRO A 334 12.74 -1.35 -9.33
CA PRO A 334 13.06 -2.49 -10.19
C PRO A 334 12.55 -3.83 -9.62
N PRO A 335 12.30 -4.84 -10.49
CA PRO A 335 11.96 -6.18 -10.05
C PRO A 335 13.17 -6.91 -9.41
N PRO A 336 12.93 -7.96 -8.61
CA PRO A 336 11.63 -8.52 -8.22
C PRO A 336 11.20 -8.08 -6.82
N ALA A 337 9.92 -8.26 -6.49
CA ALA A 337 9.47 -8.14 -5.12
C ALA A 337 10.03 -9.31 -4.28
N LEU A 338 10.68 -9.00 -3.15
CA LEU A 338 11.37 -10.00 -2.34
C LEU A 338 10.43 -10.59 -1.29
N VAL A 339 10.26 -11.90 -1.31
CA VAL A 339 9.50 -12.66 -0.31
C VAL A 339 10.50 -13.31 0.65
N GLY A 340 10.43 -12.95 1.93
CA GLY A 340 11.36 -13.43 2.96
C GLY A 340 11.11 -14.90 3.31
N GLU A 341 12.10 -15.76 3.07
CA GLU A 341 11.99 -17.24 3.20
C GLU A 341 12.18 -17.80 4.62
N ARG A 342 12.53 -16.99 5.63
CA ARG A 342 13.05 -17.52 6.91
C ARG A 342 11.99 -18.05 7.87
N LEU A 343 10.71 -17.71 7.71
CA LEU A 343 9.62 -18.24 8.54
C LEU A 343 9.10 -19.57 7.96
N ASN A 344 10.03 -20.48 7.65
CA ASN A 344 9.73 -21.74 7.00
C ASN A 344 10.34 -22.90 7.80
N ALA A 345 9.51 -23.78 8.36
CA ALA A 345 9.96 -24.87 9.22
C ALA A 345 10.82 -25.92 8.47
N ASN A 346 10.61 -26.04 7.15
CA ASN A 346 11.38 -26.94 6.30
C ASN A 346 12.68 -26.29 5.81
N GLY A 347 12.64 -25.01 5.45
CA GLY A 347 13.78 -24.27 4.89
C GLY A 347 14.74 -23.64 5.90
N SER A 348 14.27 -23.34 7.12
CA SER A 348 15.03 -22.60 8.13
C SER A 348 15.20 -23.40 9.42
N ARG A 349 16.44 -23.82 9.69
CA ARG A 349 16.77 -24.52 10.95
C ARG A 349 16.45 -23.66 12.17
N ALA A 350 16.79 -22.37 12.14
CA ALA A 350 16.55 -21.46 13.26
C ALA A 350 15.05 -21.32 13.55
N PHE A 351 14.22 -21.13 12.52
CA PHE A 351 12.77 -21.03 12.71
C PHE A 351 12.16 -22.34 13.22
N ARG A 352 12.63 -23.48 12.71
CA ARG A 352 12.21 -24.80 13.21
C ARG A 352 12.52 -25.00 14.69
N GLU A 353 13.69 -24.59 15.16
CA GLU A 353 14.04 -24.65 16.59
C GLU A 353 13.11 -23.75 17.42
N LEU A 354 12.79 -22.55 16.93
CA LEU A 354 11.82 -21.65 17.58
C LEU A 354 10.40 -22.24 17.62
N LEU A 355 9.93 -22.83 16.52
CA LEU A 355 8.61 -23.44 16.40
C LEU A 355 8.48 -24.65 17.32
N GLN A 356 9.49 -25.52 17.38
CA GLN A 356 9.54 -26.66 18.29
C GLN A 356 9.50 -26.23 19.76
N GLY A 357 10.21 -25.13 20.09
CA GLY A 357 10.20 -24.54 21.43
C GLY A 357 9.01 -23.63 21.75
N GLU A 358 8.04 -23.49 20.84
CA GLU A 358 6.90 -22.57 20.94
C GLU A 358 7.31 -21.13 21.30
N ARG A 359 8.47 -20.67 20.78
CA ARG A 359 9.01 -19.33 21.02
C ARG A 359 8.37 -18.30 20.09
N TRP A 360 7.07 -18.06 20.26
CA TRP A 360 6.26 -17.21 19.37
C TRP A 360 6.76 -15.77 19.23
N GLU A 361 7.21 -15.16 20.32
CA GLU A 361 7.73 -13.78 20.29
C GLU A 361 9.00 -13.65 19.46
N GLU A 362 9.87 -14.66 19.50
CA GLU A 362 11.10 -14.69 18.69
C GLU A 362 10.79 -14.94 17.21
N MET A 363 9.74 -15.73 16.90
CA MET A 363 9.25 -15.87 15.52
C MET A 363 8.73 -14.55 14.96
N VAL A 364 8.01 -13.76 15.77
CA VAL A 364 7.59 -12.40 15.41
C VAL A 364 8.79 -11.47 15.24
N ALA A 365 9.80 -11.55 16.12
CA ALA A 365 11.03 -10.78 15.98
C ALA A 365 11.78 -11.10 14.68
N LEU A 366 11.82 -12.39 14.30
CA LEU A 366 12.38 -12.86 13.03
C LEU A 366 11.62 -12.30 11.82
N ALA A 367 10.29 -12.21 11.89
CA ALA A 367 9.48 -11.57 10.85
C ALA A 367 9.88 -10.10 10.64
N ARG A 368 10.04 -9.35 11.75
CA ARG A 368 10.49 -7.94 11.73
C ARG A 368 11.93 -7.77 11.25
N GLU A 369 12.81 -8.73 11.55
CA GLU A 369 14.18 -8.76 11.04
C GLU A 369 14.20 -8.89 9.51
N GLN A 370 13.35 -9.76 8.94
CA GLN A 370 13.26 -9.91 7.48
C GLN A 370 12.79 -8.63 6.80
N ALA A 371 11.81 -7.93 7.38
CA ALA A 371 11.38 -6.63 6.87
C ALA A 371 12.52 -5.60 6.85
N ARG A 372 13.29 -5.50 7.94
CA ARG A 372 14.48 -4.65 8.01
C ARG A 372 15.59 -5.07 7.04
N SER A 373 15.62 -6.33 6.66
CA SER A 373 16.59 -6.89 5.69
C SER A 373 16.15 -6.73 4.24
N GLY A 374 15.07 -5.99 3.97
CA GLY A 374 14.60 -5.66 2.62
C GLY A 374 13.56 -6.63 2.04
N ALA A 375 12.93 -7.49 2.85
CA ALA A 375 11.77 -8.25 2.38
C ALA A 375 10.56 -7.30 2.16
N HIS A 376 9.75 -7.61 1.15
CA HIS A 376 8.50 -6.92 0.83
C HIS A 376 7.28 -7.74 1.26
N LEU A 377 7.39 -9.06 1.24
CA LEU A 377 6.39 -10.00 1.76
C LEU A 377 7.07 -11.05 2.66
N LEU A 378 6.30 -11.79 3.45
CA LEU A 378 6.81 -12.83 4.34
C LEU A 378 6.20 -14.19 3.99
N ASP A 379 7.03 -15.15 3.59
CA ASP A 379 6.64 -16.56 3.42
C ASP A 379 6.51 -17.22 4.79
N VAL A 380 5.35 -17.80 5.08
CA VAL A 380 5.00 -18.40 6.38
C VAL A 380 4.62 -19.86 6.17
N CYS A 381 5.55 -20.77 6.46
CA CYS A 381 5.35 -22.22 6.40
C CYS A 381 5.63 -22.85 7.77
N VAL A 382 4.61 -23.39 8.43
CA VAL A 382 4.74 -24.08 9.73
C VAL A 382 4.64 -25.60 9.61
N ALA A 383 4.52 -26.12 8.39
CA ALA A 383 4.42 -27.55 8.12
C ALA A 383 5.67 -28.29 8.62
N TYR A 384 5.50 -29.11 9.66
CA TYR A 384 6.58 -29.93 10.23
C TYR A 384 6.04 -31.23 10.81
N VAL A 385 6.74 -32.34 10.54
CA VAL A 385 6.33 -33.68 10.94
C VAL A 385 6.15 -33.77 12.46
N GLY A 386 4.99 -34.27 12.89
CA GLY A 386 4.66 -34.47 14.31
C GLY A 386 4.09 -33.24 15.02
N ARG A 387 3.80 -32.15 14.31
CA ARG A 387 3.11 -30.97 14.84
C ARG A 387 1.72 -30.81 14.23
N ASP A 388 0.86 -30.06 14.92
CA ASP A 388 -0.46 -29.66 14.42
C ASP A 388 -0.31 -28.36 13.62
N GLU A 389 -0.21 -28.51 12.29
CA GLU A 389 0.00 -27.39 11.38
C GLU A 389 -1.12 -26.34 11.49
N ARG A 390 -2.38 -26.77 11.69
CA ARG A 390 -3.51 -25.84 11.78
C ARG A 390 -3.43 -25.00 13.04
N ARG A 391 -3.14 -25.61 14.19
CA ARG A 391 -2.92 -24.90 15.45
C ARG A 391 -1.76 -23.90 15.31
N ASP A 392 -0.62 -24.38 14.82
CA ASP A 392 0.59 -23.56 14.74
C ASP A 392 0.44 -22.39 13.78
N MET A 393 -0.22 -22.62 12.62
CA MET A 393 -0.48 -21.58 11.64
C MET A 393 -1.42 -20.53 12.21
N GLY A 394 -2.52 -20.96 12.85
CA GLY A 394 -3.46 -20.04 13.48
C GLY A 394 -2.81 -19.18 14.57
N GLU A 395 -1.95 -19.79 15.39
CA GLU A 395 -1.26 -19.10 16.48
C GLU A 395 -0.23 -18.08 15.99
N LEU A 396 0.51 -18.41 14.94
CA LEU A 396 1.50 -17.51 14.34
C LEU A 396 0.84 -16.39 13.53
N VAL A 397 -0.14 -16.70 12.67
CA VAL A 397 -0.83 -15.71 11.83
C VAL A 397 -1.56 -14.69 12.70
N ARG A 398 -2.23 -15.10 13.79
CA ARG A 398 -2.89 -14.17 14.72
C ARG A 398 -1.92 -13.10 15.26
N ARG A 399 -0.67 -13.49 15.57
CA ARG A 399 0.36 -12.55 16.04
C ARG A 399 0.91 -11.71 14.92
N LEU A 400 1.23 -12.31 13.78
CA LEU A 400 1.80 -11.60 12.64
C LEU A 400 0.81 -10.57 12.08
N ASN A 401 -0.50 -10.84 12.10
CA ASN A 401 -1.54 -9.96 11.57
C ASN A 401 -1.48 -8.53 12.15
N THR A 402 -1.09 -8.38 13.42
CA THR A 402 -0.94 -7.07 14.08
C THR A 402 0.53 -6.69 14.34
N ALA A 403 1.46 -7.64 14.31
CA ALA A 403 2.87 -7.36 14.60
C ALA A 403 3.76 -7.14 13.38
N ALA A 404 3.33 -7.60 12.19
CA ALA A 404 4.06 -7.46 10.93
C ALA A 404 3.45 -6.36 10.06
N THR A 405 4.32 -5.53 9.49
CA THR A 405 3.92 -4.48 8.55
C THR A 405 3.86 -4.98 7.11
N LEU A 406 4.46 -6.14 6.81
CA LEU A 406 4.49 -6.73 5.47
C LEU A 406 3.33 -7.72 5.25
N PRO A 407 2.82 -7.85 4.01
CA PRO A 407 1.83 -8.88 3.68
C PRO A 407 2.39 -10.30 3.89
N LEU A 408 1.49 -11.23 4.18
CA LEU A 408 1.80 -12.63 4.41
C LEU A 408 1.58 -13.46 3.14
N VAL A 409 2.54 -14.33 2.84
CA VAL A 409 2.42 -15.44 1.91
C VAL A 409 2.21 -16.70 2.75
N LEU A 410 0.98 -17.20 2.76
CA LEU A 410 0.56 -18.33 3.57
C LEU A 410 0.93 -19.62 2.85
N ASP A 411 1.99 -20.28 3.32
CA ASP A 411 2.56 -21.48 2.70
C ASP A 411 2.06 -22.76 3.39
N SER A 412 1.05 -23.38 2.76
CA SER A 412 0.49 -24.67 3.14
C SER A 412 -0.19 -25.34 1.95
N THR A 413 -0.21 -26.66 1.97
CA THR A 413 -1.00 -27.45 1.03
C THR A 413 -2.38 -27.82 1.61
N ASP A 414 -2.57 -27.78 2.93
CA ASP A 414 -3.81 -28.20 3.57
C ASP A 414 -4.90 -27.13 3.49
N GLU A 415 -6.05 -27.48 2.91
CA GLU A 415 -7.19 -26.58 2.71
C GLU A 415 -7.71 -25.98 4.02
N GLY A 416 -7.74 -26.78 5.09
CA GLY A 416 -8.26 -26.33 6.38
C GLY A 416 -7.26 -25.49 7.17
N VAL A 417 -5.96 -25.67 6.96
CA VAL A 417 -4.91 -24.75 7.46
C VAL A 417 -5.03 -23.40 6.76
N LEU A 418 -5.14 -23.39 5.43
CA LEU A 418 -5.33 -22.17 4.64
C LEU A 418 -6.61 -21.43 5.04
N GLU A 419 -7.74 -22.13 5.17
CA GLU A 419 -9.00 -21.50 5.57
C GLU A 419 -8.94 -20.85 6.97
N GLU A 420 -8.28 -21.51 7.94
CA GLU A 420 -8.08 -20.98 9.29
C GLU A 420 -7.18 -19.73 9.26
N ALA A 421 -6.06 -19.79 8.53
CA ALA A 421 -5.13 -18.68 8.39
C ALA A 421 -5.77 -17.46 7.69
N LEU A 422 -6.51 -17.69 6.60
CA LEU A 422 -7.20 -16.65 5.84
C LEU A 422 -8.28 -15.94 6.68
N ALA A 423 -8.96 -16.67 7.57
CA ALA A 423 -9.95 -16.12 8.49
C ALA A 423 -9.34 -15.23 9.59
N LEU A 424 -8.03 -15.32 9.83
CA LEU A 424 -7.29 -14.50 10.79
C LEU A 424 -6.53 -13.34 10.14
N CYS A 425 -6.43 -13.33 8.81
CA CYS A 425 -5.65 -12.34 8.06
C CYS A 425 -6.54 -11.16 7.61
N SER A 426 -6.32 -9.99 8.21
CA SER A 426 -7.06 -8.76 7.90
C SER A 426 -6.68 -8.16 6.55
N GLY A 427 -5.42 -8.34 6.15
CA GLY A 427 -4.90 -7.88 4.86
C GLY A 427 -5.37 -8.71 3.65
N ARG A 428 -4.70 -8.47 2.52
CA ARG A 428 -4.78 -9.29 1.29
C ARG A 428 -3.54 -10.20 1.24
N PRO A 429 -3.66 -11.46 1.70
CA PRO A 429 -2.55 -12.39 1.68
C PRO A 429 -2.35 -12.99 0.28
N VAL A 430 -1.23 -13.69 0.13
CA VAL A 430 -0.98 -14.59 -1.00
C VAL A 430 -1.08 -16.03 -0.49
N ILE A 431 -1.81 -16.89 -1.18
CA ILE A 431 -1.83 -18.33 -0.91
C ILE A 431 -0.68 -18.99 -1.68
N ASN A 432 0.19 -19.70 -0.95
CA ASN A 432 1.24 -20.55 -1.50
C ASN A 432 0.93 -22.01 -1.10
N SER A 433 0.38 -22.85 -1.95
CA SER A 433 0.09 -22.67 -3.38
C SER A 433 -1.04 -23.60 -3.85
N VAL A 434 -1.38 -23.52 -5.13
CA VAL A 434 -2.24 -24.48 -5.83
C VAL A 434 -1.46 -25.21 -6.93
N ASN A 435 -1.85 -26.46 -7.19
CA ASN A 435 -1.38 -27.26 -8.32
C ASN A 435 -2.45 -28.29 -8.75
N LEU A 436 -2.14 -29.11 -9.77
CA LEU A 436 -3.02 -30.14 -10.30
C LEU A 436 -2.56 -31.58 -9.97
N GLU A 437 -1.64 -31.78 -9.02
CA GLU A 437 -1.11 -33.12 -8.67
C GLU A 437 -2.23 -34.08 -8.24
N GLU A 438 -3.19 -33.58 -7.45
CA GLU A 438 -4.36 -34.33 -7.00
C GLU A 438 -5.63 -34.03 -7.83
N GLY A 439 -5.42 -33.47 -9.02
CA GLY A 439 -6.47 -33.13 -9.97
C GLY A 439 -7.24 -31.84 -9.65
N GLU A 440 -8.12 -31.46 -10.57
CA GLU A 440 -8.80 -30.16 -10.56
C GLU A 440 -9.73 -29.93 -9.36
N ALA A 441 -10.30 -31.00 -8.78
CA ALA A 441 -11.26 -30.85 -7.69
C ALA A 441 -10.65 -30.19 -6.45
N ARG A 442 -9.39 -30.52 -6.10
CA ARG A 442 -8.67 -29.87 -5.00
C ARG A 442 -8.26 -28.45 -5.38
N ALA A 443 -7.77 -28.26 -6.61
CA ALA A 443 -7.39 -26.94 -7.12
C ALA A 443 -8.56 -25.94 -7.06
N ARG A 444 -9.76 -26.34 -7.52
CA ARG A 444 -10.98 -25.52 -7.46
C ARG A 444 -11.36 -25.12 -6.04
N ARG A 445 -11.17 -25.98 -5.03
CA ARG A 445 -11.44 -25.63 -3.62
C ARG A 445 -10.47 -24.55 -3.12
N ILE A 446 -9.18 -24.67 -3.41
CA ILE A 446 -8.18 -23.65 -3.05
C ILE A 446 -8.44 -22.33 -3.79
N MET A 447 -8.78 -22.38 -5.09
CA MET A 447 -9.18 -21.20 -5.86
C MET A 447 -10.45 -20.56 -5.30
N GLY A 448 -11.41 -21.36 -4.85
CA GLY A 448 -12.61 -20.91 -4.15
C GLY A 448 -12.30 -20.19 -2.83
N LEU A 449 -11.31 -20.68 -2.06
CA LEU A 449 -10.79 -19.97 -0.88
C LEU A 449 -10.15 -18.63 -1.27
N ALA A 450 -9.31 -18.62 -2.31
CA ALA A 450 -8.66 -17.40 -2.80
C ALA A 450 -9.70 -16.33 -3.17
N ARG A 451 -10.74 -16.71 -3.94
CA ARG A 451 -11.85 -15.81 -4.29
C ARG A 451 -12.62 -15.34 -3.05
N ARG A 452 -13.00 -16.26 -2.16
CA ARG A 452 -13.83 -15.94 -0.98
C ARG A 452 -13.14 -14.96 -0.02
N PHE A 453 -11.82 -15.05 0.11
CA PHE A 453 -11.04 -14.20 1.01
C PHE A 453 -10.28 -13.07 0.30
N GLY A 454 -10.43 -12.93 -1.01
CA GLY A 454 -9.73 -11.91 -1.82
C GLY A 454 -8.21 -12.07 -1.83
N ALA A 455 -7.70 -13.30 -1.75
CA ALA A 455 -6.27 -13.59 -1.74
C ALA A 455 -5.70 -13.74 -3.16
N ALA A 456 -4.45 -13.32 -3.36
CA ALA A 456 -3.68 -13.72 -4.54
C ALA A 456 -3.25 -15.18 -4.42
N LEU A 457 -2.90 -15.83 -5.54
CA LEU A 457 -2.69 -17.27 -5.59
C LEU A 457 -1.42 -17.64 -6.36
N VAL A 458 -0.50 -18.34 -5.69
CA VAL A 458 0.66 -18.97 -6.34
C VAL A 458 0.22 -20.28 -7.00
N CYS A 459 0.47 -20.40 -8.30
CA CYS A 459 0.14 -21.54 -9.13
C CYS A 459 1.44 -22.28 -9.53
N LEU A 460 1.70 -23.44 -8.94
CA LEU A 460 2.87 -24.25 -9.28
C LEU A 460 2.61 -25.02 -10.57
N THR A 461 3.58 -25.08 -11.49
CA THR A 461 3.45 -25.90 -12.71
C THR A 461 3.68 -27.40 -12.43
N ILE A 462 2.80 -27.98 -11.62
CA ILE A 462 2.73 -29.40 -11.26
C ILE A 462 1.34 -29.90 -11.66
N ASP A 463 1.30 -31.01 -12.39
CA ASP A 463 0.04 -31.67 -12.78
C ASP A 463 0.03 -33.16 -12.41
N GLU A 464 -0.96 -33.89 -12.89
CA GLU A 464 -1.13 -35.32 -12.61
C GLU A 464 0.04 -36.18 -13.13
N ALA A 465 0.87 -35.64 -14.04
CA ALA A 465 2.11 -36.27 -14.51
C ALA A 465 3.33 -35.88 -13.66
N GLY A 466 3.16 -35.04 -12.64
CA GLY A 466 4.18 -34.56 -11.72
C GLY A 466 4.71 -33.17 -12.07
N MET A 467 5.93 -32.89 -11.62
CA MET A 467 6.58 -31.58 -11.78
C MET A 467 6.99 -31.34 -13.24
N ALA A 468 6.57 -30.22 -13.84
CA ALA A 468 6.96 -29.86 -15.20
C ALA A 468 8.44 -29.47 -15.29
N LYS A 469 9.24 -30.29 -16.00
CA LYS A 469 10.69 -30.05 -16.18
C LYS A 469 11.02 -29.16 -17.39
N GLU A 470 10.37 -29.38 -18.53
CA GLU A 470 10.62 -28.68 -19.79
C GLU A 470 9.76 -27.41 -19.92
N ALA A 471 10.28 -26.37 -20.58
CA ALA A 471 9.58 -25.08 -20.72
C ALA A 471 8.20 -25.19 -21.39
N GLU A 472 8.05 -26.07 -22.38
CA GLU A 472 6.76 -26.31 -23.04
C GLU A 472 5.74 -26.92 -22.08
N ARG A 473 6.15 -27.87 -21.24
CA ARG A 473 5.28 -28.48 -20.25
C ARG A 473 4.91 -27.49 -19.15
N LYS A 474 5.85 -26.65 -18.69
CA LYS A 474 5.59 -25.59 -17.70
C LYS A 474 4.49 -24.65 -18.20
N LEU A 475 4.59 -24.20 -19.46
CA LEU A 475 3.56 -23.37 -20.09
C LEU A 475 2.21 -24.08 -20.18
N ALA A 476 2.19 -25.34 -20.64
CA ALA A 476 0.94 -26.08 -20.80
C ALA A 476 0.18 -26.26 -19.47
N VAL A 477 0.90 -26.51 -18.36
CA VAL A 477 0.29 -26.60 -17.02
C VAL A 477 -0.18 -25.22 -16.55
N ALA A 478 0.59 -24.16 -16.82
CA ALA A 478 0.20 -22.78 -16.49
C ALA A 478 -1.08 -22.37 -17.23
N GLU A 479 -1.23 -22.68 -18.52
CA GLU A 479 -2.44 -22.42 -19.30
C GLU A 479 -3.66 -23.15 -18.73
N ARG A 480 -3.51 -24.42 -18.29
CA ARG A 480 -4.57 -25.18 -17.61
C ARG A 480 -5.01 -24.53 -16.30
N LEU A 481 -4.06 -24.20 -15.43
CA LEU A 481 -4.32 -23.56 -14.13
C LEU A 481 -4.95 -22.18 -14.30
N HIS A 482 -4.50 -21.40 -15.28
CA HIS A 482 -5.07 -20.10 -15.63
C HIS A 482 -6.54 -20.23 -16.03
N ALA A 483 -6.87 -21.14 -16.96
CA ALA A 483 -8.25 -21.36 -17.38
C ALA A 483 -9.15 -21.75 -16.21
N LEU A 484 -8.70 -22.68 -15.38
CA LEU A 484 -9.43 -23.14 -14.19
C LEU A 484 -9.67 -22.00 -13.18
N ALA A 485 -8.67 -21.17 -12.94
CA ALA A 485 -8.79 -20.03 -12.03
C ALA A 485 -9.80 -18.99 -12.53
N LEU A 486 -9.83 -18.72 -13.83
CA LEU A 486 -10.82 -17.81 -14.43
C LEU A 486 -12.25 -18.38 -14.35
N GLU A 487 -12.43 -19.69 -14.55
CA GLU A 487 -13.72 -20.37 -14.36
C GLU A 487 -14.23 -20.23 -12.91
N GLU A 488 -13.32 -20.32 -11.93
CA GLU A 488 -13.63 -20.08 -10.52
C GLU A 488 -13.82 -18.60 -10.17
N GLY A 489 -13.65 -17.67 -11.12
CA GLY A 489 -13.90 -16.24 -10.93
C GLY A 489 -12.73 -15.46 -10.33
N LEU A 490 -11.50 -16.00 -10.37
CA LEU A 490 -10.29 -15.23 -10.13
C LEU A 490 -9.92 -14.42 -11.38
N ARG A 491 -9.08 -13.39 -11.20
CA ARG A 491 -8.63 -12.52 -12.30
C ARG A 491 -7.17 -12.82 -12.62
N PRO A 492 -6.69 -12.57 -13.86
CA PRO A 492 -5.28 -12.80 -14.20
C PRO A 492 -4.28 -12.14 -13.25
N GLN A 493 -4.58 -10.92 -12.80
CA GLN A 493 -3.75 -10.15 -11.87
C GLN A 493 -3.74 -10.67 -10.42
N ASP A 494 -4.56 -11.67 -10.10
CA ASP A 494 -4.52 -12.38 -8.82
C ASP A 494 -3.62 -13.63 -8.88
N LEU A 495 -3.15 -14.02 -10.07
CA LEU A 495 -2.40 -15.26 -10.30
C LEU A 495 -0.90 -15.00 -10.41
N ILE A 496 -0.13 -15.81 -9.68
CA ILE A 496 1.32 -15.77 -9.62
C ILE A 496 1.85 -17.15 -10.01
N PHE A 497 2.45 -17.31 -11.19
CA PHE A 497 2.93 -18.61 -11.65
C PHE A 497 4.36 -18.90 -11.20
N ASP A 498 4.55 -20.07 -10.57
CA ASP A 498 5.88 -20.62 -10.27
C ASP A 498 6.18 -21.76 -11.26
N PRO A 499 7.04 -21.52 -12.27
CA PRO A 499 7.45 -22.55 -13.22
C PRO A 499 8.47 -23.53 -12.64
N LEU A 500 8.64 -23.60 -11.33
CA LEU A 500 9.51 -24.48 -10.56
C LEU A 500 11.00 -24.23 -10.76
N THR A 501 11.72 -24.12 -9.65
CA THR A 501 13.18 -24.12 -9.60
C THR A 501 13.68 -25.47 -9.10
N PHE A 502 14.49 -26.16 -9.92
CA PHE A 502 15.14 -27.43 -9.55
C PHE A 502 16.59 -27.21 -9.14
N THR A 503 17.15 -28.14 -8.35
CA THR A 503 18.57 -28.09 -8.00
C THR A 503 19.46 -28.30 -9.23
N LEU A 504 20.44 -27.41 -9.41
CA LEU A 504 21.45 -27.48 -10.45
C LEU A 504 22.71 -28.23 -9.99
N ALA A 505 22.79 -28.54 -8.69
CA ALA A 505 23.97 -29.11 -8.06
C ALA A 505 23.86 -30.62 -7.79
N SER A 506 22.85 -31.30 -8.35
CA SER A 506 22.68 -32.75 -8.18
C SER A 506 23.73 -33.59 -8.92
N GLY A 507 24.37 -33.03 -9.95
CA GLY A 507 25.25 -33.77 -10.86
C GLY A 507 24.52 -34.74 -11.81
N ASP A 508 23.18 -34.77 -11.75
CA ASP A 508 22.37 -35.61 -12.62
C ASP A 508 22.23 -34.95 -14.01
N PRO A 509 22.60 -35.66 -15.10
CA PRO A 509 22.45 -35.14 -16.47
C PRO A 509 21.04 -34.66 -16.81
N GLU A 510 20.00 -35.24 -16.20
CA GLU A 510 18.60 -34.85 -16.41
C GLU A 510 18.34 -33.39 -15.97
N PHE A 511 19.03 -32.94 -14.92
CA PHE A 511 18.85 -31.60 -14.35
C PHE A 511 19.84 -30.56 -14.87
N ARG A 512 20.80 -30.96 -15.73
CA ARG A 512 21.81 -30.06 -16.30
C ARG A 512 21.20 -28.86 -17.04
N GLY A 513 20.09 -29.08 -17.73
CA GLY A 513 19.36 -28.02 -18.45
C GLY A 513 18.26 -27.31 -17.63
N ALA A 514 18.03 -27.72 -16.37
CA ALA A 514 16.83 -27.32 -15.64
C ALA A 514 16.72 -25.81 -15.42
N GLY A 515 17.84 -25.12 -15.15
CA GLY A 515 17.85 -23.66 -14.99
C GLY A 515 17.38 -22.95 -16.26
N ARG A 516 17.91 -23.34 -17.42
CA ARG A 516 17.49 -22.83 -18.73
C ARG A 516 15.99 -23.07 -19.00
N GLU A 517 15.49 -24.26 -18.70
CA GLU A 517 14.07 -24.58 -18.91
C GLU A 517 13.15 -23.77 -17.99
N THR A 518 13.57 -23.46 -16.75
CA THR A 518 12.84 -22.56 -15.86
C THR A 518 12.83 -21.12 -16.38
N LEU A 519 13.97 -20.59 -16.84
CA LEU A 519 14.06 -19.24 -17.42
C LEU A 519 13.20 -19.10 -18.69
N GLU A 520 13.24 -20.08 -19.58
CA GLU A 520 12.41 -20.09 -20.79
C GLU A 520 10.91 -20.27 -20.44
N GLY A 521 10.60 -21.05 -19.40
CA GLY A 521 9.24 -21.17 -18.86
C GLY A 521 8.69 -19.82 -18.37
N LEU A 522 9.47 -19.06 -17.61
CA LEU A 522 9.11 -17.69 -17.19
C LEU A 522 8.78 -16.80 -18.39
N ARG A 523 9.70 -16.73 -19.37
CA ARG A 523 9.54 -15.90 -20.57
C ARG A 523 8.24 -16.25 -21.31
N ARG A 524 8.00 -17.55 -21.53
CA ARG A 524 6.80 -18.03 -22.22
C ARG A 524 5.52 -17.73 -21.48
N ILE A 525 5.49 -17.93 -20.16
CA ILE A 525 4.32 -17.62 -19.33
C ILE A 525 3.99 -16.12 -19.41
N LYS A 526 4.99 -15.24 -19.25
CA LYS A 526 4.79 -13.79 -19.35
C LYS A 526 4.31 -13.34 -20.74
N GLU A 527 4.80 -13.98 -21.80
CA GLU A 527 4.38 -13.69 -23.18
C GLU A 527 2.97 -14.18 -23.49
N ARG A 528 2.58 -15.35 -22.95
CA ARG A 528 1.36 -16.05 -23.34
C ARG A 528 0.16 -15.71 -22.47
N LEU A 529 0.38 -15.40 -21.19
CA LEU A 529 -0.65 -15.13 -20.19
C LEU A 529 -0.57 -13.67 -19.73
N PRO A 530 -1.22 -12.73 -20.43
CA PRO A 530 -1.15 -11.31 -20.07
C PRO A 530 -1.84 -11.05 -18.72
N GLY A 531 -1.25 -10.14 -17.93
CA GLY A 531 -1.80 -9.71 -16.65
C GLY A 531 -1.40 -10.57 -15.45
N VAL A 532 -0.74 -11.72 -15.67
CA VAL A 532 -0.26 -12.59 -14.57
C VAL A 532 1.13 -12.17 -14.07
N TYR A 533 1.43 -12.57 -12.85
CA TYR A 533 2.75 -12.44 -12.24
C TYR A 533 3.48 -13.79 -12.23
N THR A 534 4.77 -13.75 -11.91
CA THR A 534 5.63 -14.92 -11.79
C THR A 534 6.43 -14.90 -10.50
N LEU A 535 6.68 -16.07 -9.94
CA LEU A 535 7.43 -16.24 -8.70
C LEU A 535 8.40 -17.42 -8.83
N LEU A 536 9.54 -17.36 -8.13
CA LEU A 536 10.42 -18.51 -7.97
C LEU A 536 10.94 -18.64 -6.53
N GLY A 537 10.93 -19.87 -6.03
CA GLY A 537 11.80 -20.31 -4.93
C GLY A 537 13.26 -20.40 -5.36
N VAL A 538 13.95 -19.26 -5.48
CA VAL A 538 15.32 -19.16 -6.02
C VAL A 538 16.32 -20.01 -5.23
N SER A 539 16.17 -20.11 -3.91
CA SER A 539 17.06 -20.89 -3.04
C SER A 539 17.11 -22.39 -3.35
N ASN A 540 16.16 -22.91 -4.15
CA ASN A 540 16.12 -24.31 -4.57
C ASN A 540 17.20 -24.66 -5.60
N CYS A 541 17.65 -23.68 -6.41
CA CYS A 541 18.62 -23.94 -7.48
C CYS A 541 19.99 -24.43 -6.98
N SER A 542 20.33 -24.10 -5.73
CA SER A 542 21.65 -24.34 -5.16
C SER A 542 21.67 -25.41 -4.05
N PHE A 543 20.59 -26.19 -3.88
CA PHE A 543 20.57 -27.28 -2.89
C PHE A 543 21.69 -28.30 -3.14
N GLY A 544 22.48 -28.57 -2.11
CA GLY A 544 23.66 -29.42 -2.18
C GLY A 544 24.99 -28.66 -2.21
N LEU A 545 24.98 -27.35 -2.50
CA LEU A 545 26.19 -26.51 -2.48
C LEU A 545 26.53 -25.99 -1.08
N VAL A 546 27.82 -25.73 -0.86
CA VAL A 546 28.30 -25.03 0.34
C VAL A 546 27.77 -23.59 0.40
N PRO A 547 27.60 -22.99 1.60
CA PRO A 547 26.93 -21.69 1.75
C PRO A 547 27.45 -20.56 0.87
N ALA A 548 28.76 -20.45 0.67
CA ALA A 548 29.37 -19.42 -0.18
C ALA A 548 29.05 -19.61 -1.67
N ALA A 549 29.08 -20.85 -2.16
CA ALA A 549 28.69 -21.16 -3.54
C ALA A 549 27.18 -20.94 -3.76
N ARG A 550 26.34 -21.26 -2.76
CA ARG A 550 24.89 -20.97 -2.81
C ARG A 550 24.61 -19.48 -3.03
N GLN A 551 25.32 -18.60 -2.34
CA GLN A 551 25.15 -17.15 -2.50
C GLN A 551 25.43 -16.71 -3.94
N VAL A 552 26.51 -17.21 -4.54
CA VAL A 552 26.86 -16.89 -5.93
C VAL A 552 25.82 -17.43 -6.91
N VAL A 553 25.47 -18.71 -6.83
CA VAL A 553 24.51 -19.34 -7.75
C VAL A 553 23.13 -18.71 -7.62
N ASN A 554 22.63 -18.49 -6.40
CA ASN A 554 21.34 -17.82 -6.17
C ASN A 554 21.32 -16.40 -6.75
N SER A 555 22.41 -15.65 -6.60
CA SER A 555 22.46 -14.26 -7.08
C SER A 555 22.51 -14.15 -8.60
N VAL A 556 23.27 -15.03 -9.25
CA VAL A 556 23.33 -15.12 -10.72
C VAL A 556 22.00 -15.64 -11.28
N PHE A 557 21.42 -16.69 -10.69
CA PHE A 557 20.13 -17.21 -11.13
C PHE A 557 19.00 -16.19 -10.97
N LEU A 558 18.97 -15.44 -9.85
CA LEU A 558 18.02 -14.36 -9.64
C LEU A 558 18.15 -13.27 -10.72
N HIS A 559 19.38 -12.87 -11.05
CA HIS A 559 19.61 -11.87 -12.11
C HIS A 559 19.08 -12.33 -13.46
N GLU A 560 19.39 -13.57 -13.86
CA GLU A 560 18.89 -14.15 -15.11
C GLU A 560 17.37 -14.32 -15.11
N ALA A 561 16.78 -14.71 -13.97
CA ALA A 561 15.33 -14.87 -13.84
C ALA A 561 14.59 -13.54 -13.95
N VAL A 562 15.12 -12.46 -13.35
CA VAL A 562 14.59 -11.11 -13.51
C VAL A 562 14.63 -10.67 -14.98
N ALA A 563 15.75 -10.93 -15.67
CA ALA A 563 15.86 -10.66 -17.10
C ALA A 563 14.86 -11.48 -17.94
N ALA A 564 14.50 -12.68 -17.49
CA ALA A 564 13.47 -13.53 -18.10
C ALA A 564 12.02 -13.14 -17.74
N GLY A 565 11.82 -12.14 -16.87
CA GLY A 565 10.50 -11.61 -16.52
C GLY A 565 9.98 -12.01 -15.13
N LEU A 566 10.85 -12.42 -14.21
CA LEU A 566 10.48 -12.74 -12.82
C LEU A 566 9.95 -11.50 -12.07
N ASP A 567 8.75 -11.61 -11.51
CA ASP A 567 8.11 -10.53 -10.76
C ASP A 567 8.37 -10.61 -9.24
N LEU A 568 8.33 -11.81 -8.66
CA LEU A 568 8.53 -12.08 -7.23
C LEU A 568 9.62 -13.16 -7.01
N ALA A 569 10.35 -13.08 -5.90
CA ALA A 569 11.35 -14.09 -5.55
C ALA A 569 11.28 -14.46 -4.06
N ILE A 570 11.11 -15.75 -3.75
CA ILE A 570 11.30 -16.28 -2.39
C ILE A 570 12.79 -16.48 -2.18
N VAL A 571 13.39 -15.61 -1.35
CA VAL A 571 14.84 -15.56 -1.10
C VAL A 571 15.16 -15.08 0.32
N HIS A 572 16.35 -15.43 0.80
CA HIS A 572 16.98 -14.70 1.89
C HIS A 572 17.62 -13.42 1.36
N ALA A 573 16.87 -12.31 1.38
CA ALA A 573 17.31 -11.00 0.84
C ALA A 573 18.74 -10.61 1.25
N GLY A 574 19.09 -10.73 2.54
CA GLY A 574 20.43 -10.41 3.05
C GLY A 574 21.59 -11.33 2.61
N LYS A 575 21.35 -12.35 1.78
CA LYS A 575 22.36 -13.29 1.27
C LYS A 575 22.54 -13.26 -0.24
N ILE A 576 21.76 -12.44 -0.95
CA ILE A 576 22.04 -12.13 -2.35
C ILE A 576 23.36 -11.35 -2.40
N LEU A 577 24.04 -11.33 -3.54
CA LEU A 577 25.23 -10.52 -3.81
C LEU A 577 24.99 -9.68 -5.07
N PRO A 578 25.57 -8.45 -5.16
CA PRO A 578 25.65 -7.75 -6.43
C PRO A 578 26.42 -8.58 -7.43
N VAL A 579 25.86 -8.79 -8.62
CA VAL A 579 26.49 -9.62 -9.66
C VAL A 579 27.86 -9.06 -10.04
N ALA A 580 28.03 -7.73 -10.01
CA ALA A 580 29.31 -7.06 -10.25
C ALA A 580 30.37 -7.37 -9.18
N ARG A 581 29.99 -7.78 -7.97
CA ARG A 581 30.94 -8.15 -6.89
C ARG A 581 31.34 -9.61 -6.91
N ILE A 582 30.65 -10.44 -7.68
CA ILE A 582 31.00 -11.85 -7.80
C ILE A 582 32.28 -11.94 -8.65
N PRO A 583 33.33 -12.62 -8.17
CA PRO A 583 34.55 -12.81 -8.96
C PRO A 583 34.24 -13.35 -10.36
N GLU A 584 34.90 -12.81 -11.38
CA GLU A 584 34.60 -13.10 -12.80
C GLU A 584 34.45 -14.60 -13.09
N ALA A 585 35.40 -15.41 -12.62
CA ALA A 585 35.40 -16.85 -12.84
C ALA A 585 34.20 -17.55 -12.15
N ALA A 586 33.87 -17.15 -10.91
CA ALA A 586 32.72 -17.68 -10.18
C ALA A 586 31.39 -17.25 -10.82
N ARG A 587 31.29 -16.01 -11.29
CA ARG A 587 30.13 -15.50 -12.02
C ARG A 587 29.93 -16.25 -13.33
N ALA A 588 31.00 -16.40 -14.12
CA ALA A 588 30.97 -17.09 -15.40
C ALA A 588 30.61 -18.58 -15.24
N ALA A 589 31.15 -19.26 -14.22
CA ALA A 589 30.79 -20.64 -13.91
C ALA A 589 29.33 -20.78 -13.46
N ALA A 590 28.85 -19.89 -12.58
CA ALA A 590 27.44 -19.88 -12.17
C ALA A 590 26.50 -19.61 -13.37
N LEU A 591 26.87 -18.71 -14.27
CA LEU A 591 26.09 -18.43 -15.48
C LEU A 591 26.02 -19.65 -16.41
N ASP A 592 27.16 -20.31 -16.64
CA ASP A 592 27.17 -21.54 -17.45
C ASP A 592 26.39 -22.67 -16.80
N LEU A 593 26.46 -22.80 -15.47
CA LEU A 593 25.67 -23.77 -14.71
C LEU A 593 24.16 -23.50 -14.87
N VAL A 594 23.73 -22.24 -14.74
CA VAL A 594 22.33 -21.84 -14.91
C VAL A 594 21.81 -22.16 -16.31
N HIS A 595 22.62 -21.93 -17.34
CA HIS A 595 22.26 -22.20 -18.74
C HIS A 595 22.54 -23.63 -19.20
N GLY A 596 23.10 -24.48 -18.34
CA GLY A 596 23.47 -25.86 -18.66
C GLY A 596 24.59 -25.99 -19.71
N ARG A 597 25.47 -24.98 -19.81
CA ARG A 597 26.56 -24.94 -20.79
C ARG A 597 27.79 -25.68 -20.28
N SER A 598 28.38 -26.49 -21.15
CA SER A 598 29.72 -27.06 -20.94
C SER A 598 30.75 -26.18 -21.65
N ASP A 599 31.86 -25.89 -20.98
CA ASP A 599 32.95 -25.08 -21.53
C ASP A 599 34.30 -25.68 -21.12
N PRO A 600 35.24 -25.93 -22.06
CA PRO A 600 36.57 -26.45 -21.76
C PRO A 600 37.40 -25.65 -20.75
N ARG A 601 37.02 -24.39 -20.46
CA ARG A 601 37.64 -23.57 -19.40
C ARG A 601 37.41 -24.12 -17.99
N TRP A 602 36.40 -24.97 -17.81
CA TRP A 602 36.06 -25.59 -16.53
C TRP A 602 36.69 -26.98 -16.39
N PRO A 603 36.95 -27.46 -15.15
CA PRO A 603 37.43 -28.81 -14.91
C PRO A 603 36.51 -29.85 -15.57
N GLU A 604 37.07 -30.67 -16.46
CA GLU A 604 36.33 -31.68 -17.24
C GLU A 604 35.17 -31.10 -18.07
N GLY A 605 35.19 -29.80 -18.36
CA GLY A 605 34.15 -29.09 -19.09
C GLY A 605 32.91 -28.73 -18.25
N ASP A 606 32.94 -28.95 -16.93
CA ASP A 606 31.78 -28.81 -16.04
C ASP A 606 31.90 -27.60 -15.08
N PRO A 607 31.04 -26.58 -15.20
CA PRO A 607 31.05 -25.43 -14.30
C PRO A 607 30.70 -25.80 -12.84
N LEU A 608 29.88 -26.83 -12.61
CA LEU A 608 29.55 -27.28 -11.24
C LEU A 608 30.81 -27.75 -10.51
N ARG A 609 31.69 -28.45 -11.22
CA ARG A 609 32.92 -28.97 -10.64
C ARG A 609 33.88 -27.85 -10.24
N TYR A 610 34.00 -26.81 -11.07
CA TYR A 610 34.72 -25.59 -10.68
C TYR A 610 34.14 -24.98 -9.40
N LEU A 611 32.81 -24.84 -9.31
CA LEU A 611 32.15 -24.25 -8.13
C LEU A 611 32.32 -25.11 -6.86
N LEU A 612 32.39 -26.43 -6.99
CA LEU A 612 32.71 -27.30 -5.84
C LEU A 612 34.18 -27.15 -5.44
N GLU A 613 35.11 -27.32 -6.37
CA GLU A 613 36.55 -27.28 -6.11
C GLU A 613 37.02 -25.91 -5.60
N ALA A 614 36.58 -24.81 -6.22
CA ALA A 614 36.97 -23.45 -5.83
C ALA A 614 36.52 -23.11 -4.40
N PHE A 615 35.28 -23.42 -4.06
CA PHE A 615 34.72 -23.05 -2.75
C PHE A 615 35.07 -24.04 -1.63
N GLU A 616 35.37 -25.31 -1.94
CA GLU A 616 35.96 -26.27 -1.00
C GLU A 616 37.45 -25.97 -0.72
N ALA A 617 38.19 -25.49 -1.72
CA ALA A 617 39.60 -25.04 -1.56
C ALA A 617 39.76 -23.71 -0.80
N GLY A 618 38.67 -23.16 -0.25
CA GLY A 618 38.72 -21.94 0.55
C GLY A 618 38.78 -20.65 -0.26
N GLN A 619 38.52 -20.66 -1.58
CA GLN A 619 38.15 -19.45 -2.33
C GLN A 619 36.72 -19.05 -1.95
N ARG A 620 36.56 -18.69 -0.67
CA ARG A 620 35.45 -17.86 -0.24
C ARG A 620 35.69 -16.48 -0.88
N PRO A 621 34.65 -15.68 -1.15
CA PRO A 621 34.83 -14.24 -1.16
C PRO A 621 35.32 -13.90 0.26
N ASP A 622 36.63 -13.93 0.44
CA ASP A 622 37.25 -13.90 1.75
C ASP A 622 37.12 -12.47 2.25
N ALA A 623 36.13 -12.26 3.12
CA ALA A 623 35.93 -11.00 3.80
C ALA A 623 37.24 -10.54 4.45
N ALA A 624 38.09 -11.47 4.93
CA ALA A 624 39.40 -11.13 5.50
C ALA A 624 40.41 -10.62 4.45
N ALA A 625 40.46 -11.20 3.25
CA ALA A 625 41.34 -10.74 2.17
C ALA A 625 40.88 -9.40 1.57
N GLN A 626 39.55 -9.21 1.43
CA GLN A 626 38.99 -7.90 1.03
C GLN A 626 39.21 -6.83 2.10
N GLN A 627 39.12 -7.19 3.38
CA GLN A 627 39.38 -6.28 4.50
C GLN A 627 40.86 -5.90 4.62
N GLN A 628 41.78 -6.83 4.34
CA GLN A 628 43.22 -6.54 4.19
C GLN A 628 43.52 -5.66 2.98
N ALA A 629 42.95 -5.95 1.81
CA ALA A 629 43.13 -5.12 0.62
C ALA A 629 42.56 -3.70 0.80
N ARG A 630 41.43 -3.58 1.51
CA ARG A 630 40.82 -2.28 1.84
C ARG A 630 41.68 -1.48 2.82
N ALA A 631 42.31 -2.11 3.80
CA ALA A 631 43.17 -1.45 4.78
C ALA A 631 44.38 -0.73 4.15
N HIS A 632 44.79 -1.10 2.93
CA HIS A 632 45.89 -0.46 2.21
C HIS A 632 45.48 0.75 1.35
N LEU A 633 44.18 1.06 1.24
CA LEU A 633 43.70 2.20 0.47
C LEU A 633 43.75 3.51 1.29
N PRO A 634 43.85 4.69 0.65
CA PRO A 634 43.64 5.98 1.30
C PRO A 634 42.27 6.06 1.99
N VAL A 635 42.18 6.76 3.13
CA VAL A 635 40.95 6.82 3.96
C VAL A 635 39.71 7.26 3.18
N GLY A 636 39.84 8.23 2.27
CA GLY A 636 38.74 8.66 1.40
C GLY A 636 38.21 7.53 0.51
N GLU A 637 39.10 6.79 -0.15
CA GLU A 637 38.72 5.63 -0.96
C GLU A 637 38.15 4.48 -0.11
N ARG A 638 38.64 4.29 1.12
CA ARG A 638 38.05 3.32 2.07
C ARG A 638 36.62 3.68 2.42
N LEU A 639 36.36 4.95 2.77
CA LEU A 639 35.03 5.46 3.09
C LEU A 639 34.08 5.34 1.89
N THR A 640 34.50 5.74 0.69
CA THR A 640 33.72 5.57 -0.54
C THR A 640 33.40 4.09 -0.78
N ARG A 641 34.39 3.18 -0.68
CA ARG A 641 34.16 1.74 -0.83
C ARG A 641 33.24 1.17 0.23
N ARG A 642 33.31 1.60 1.49
CA ARG A 642 32.39 1.15 2.54
C ARG A 642 30.94 1.49 2.25
N ILE A 643 30.72 2.70 1.74
CA ILE A 643 29.39 3.15 1.31
C ILE A 643 28.93 2.31 0.13
N VAL A 644 29.74 2.19 -0.92
CA VAL A 644 29.42 1.33 -2.07
C VAL A 644 29.14 -0.09 -1.60
N ASP A 645 29.93 -0.60 -0.66
CA ASP A 645 29.88 -1.97 -0.19
C ASP A 645 28.70 -2.26 0.76
N GLY A 646 28.10 -1.23 1.36
CA GLY A 646 27.14 -1.40 2.44
C GLY A 646 27.76 -2.05 3.68
N ASP A 647 29.05 -1.79 3.93
CA ASP A 647 29.82 -2.40 5.02
C ASP A 647 30.23 -1.38 6.11
N GLY A 648 29.51 -1.44 7.24
CA GLY A 648 29.77 -0.61 8.42
C GLY A 648 30.92 -1.10 9.33
N VAL A 649 31.52 -2.27 9.09
CA VAL A 649 32.50 -2.88 10.00
C VAL A 649 33.83 -2.14 9.97
N GLY A 650 34.09 -1.31 10.99
CA GLY A 650 35.29 -0.46 11.06
C GLY A 650 35.10 0.92 10.40
N LEU A 651 33.86 1.29 10.07
CA LEU A 651 33.50 2.61 9.56
C LEU A 651 33.96 3.73 10.51
N GLU A 652 33.70 3.61 11.81
CA GLU A 652 34.04 4.65 12.80
C GLU A 652 35.55 4.94 12.86
N ALA A 653 36.40 3.91 12.77
CA ALA A 653 37.85 4.09 12.75
C ALA A 653 38.33 4.84 11.50
N ASP A 654 37.72 4.57 10.34
CA ASP A 654 38.02 5.31 9.11
C ASP A 654 37.49 6.74 9.15
N LEU A 655 36.34 6.98 9.79
CA LEU A 655 35.82 8.35 10.02
C LEU A 655 36.72 9.14 10.97
N GLU A 656 37.22 8.53 12.04
CA GLU A 656 38.15 9.16 12.98
C GLU A 656 39.48 9.54 12.31
N GLU A 657 40.00 8.69 11.42
CA GLU A 657 41.19 9.01 10.62
C GLU A 657 40.92 10.17 9.65
N ALA A 658 39.77 10.16 8.96
CA ALA A 658 39.40 11.21 8.02
C ALA A 658 39.20 12.58 8.72
N LEU A 659 38.63 12.59 9.94
CA LEU A 659 38.43 13.80 10.74
C LEU A 659 39.74 14.53 11.12
N ARG A 660 40.90 13.86 11.06
CA ARG A 660 42.21 14.49 11.30
C ARG A 660 42.66 15.39 10.17
N HIS A 661 42.09 15.21 8.98
CA HIS A 661 42.54 15.85 7.75
C HIS A 661 41.44 16.65 7.04
N HIS A 662 40.17 16.32 7.28
CA HIS A 662 39.02 16.94 6.65
C HIS A 662 37.96 17.31 7.69
N PRO A 663 37.28 18.47 7.54
CA PRO A 663 36.12 18.79 8.36
C PRO A 663 34.98 17.79 8.09
N PRO A 664 34.11 17.50 9.08
CA PRO A 664 33.06 16.48 8.97
C PRO A 664 32.16 16.64 7.73
N LEU A 665 31.84 17.88 7.36
CA LEU A 665 31.01 18.18 6.19
C LEU A 665 31.71 17.90 4.86
N GLU A 666 33.03 18.03 4.79
CA GLU A 666 33.79 17.68 3.60
C GLU A 666 33.79 16.15 3.42
N ILE A 667 33.97 15.39 4.50
CA ILE A 667 33.90 13.92 4.48
C ILE A 667 32.56 13.43 3.91
N ILE A 668 31.46 14.05 4.34
CA ILE A 668 30.12 13.73 3.84
C ILE A 668 29.99 14.07 2.35
N ASN A 669 30.34 15.30 1.96
CA ASN A 669 30.06 15.81 0.62
C ASN A 669 30.96 15.25 -0.48
N THR A 670 32.18 14.83 -0.13
CA THR A 670 33.12 14.24 -1.08
C THR A 670 33.06 12.72 -0.99
N PHE A 671 33.61 12.12 0.06
CA PHE A 671 33.84 10.67 0.12
C PHE A 671 32.55 9.85 0.23
N LEU A 672 31.64 10.25 1.12
CA LEU A 672 30.42 9.47 1.37
C LEU A 672 29.38 9.64 0.26
N LEU A 673 29.15 10.87 -0.20
CA LEU A 673 28.25 11.13 -1.33
C LEU A 673 28.78 10.57 -2.65
N ASP A 674 30.08 10.59 -2.92
CA ASP A 674 30.62 9.94 -4.13
C ASP A 674 30.41 8.42 -4.09
N GLY A 675 30.49 7.81 -2.90
CA GLY A 675 30.09 6.42 -2.70
C GLY A 675 28.62 6.18 -3.07
N MET A 676 27.72 7.05 -2.61
CA MET A 676 26.29 6.97 -2.95
C MET A 676 26.01 7.23 -4.44
N LYS A 677 26.77 8.09 -5.12
CA LYS A 677 26.67 8.29 -6.58
C LYS A 677 27.03 7.02 -7.34
N GLU A 678 28.09 6.34 -6.93
CA GLU A 678 28.51 5.08 -7.55
C GLU A 678 27.49 3.95 -7.28
N VAL A 679 26.90 3.89 -6.07
CA VAL A 679 25.75 3.02 -5.78
C VAL A 679 24.60 3.30 -6.75
N GLY A 680 24.27 4.57 -6.97
CA GLY A 680 23.25 5.00 -7.93
C GLY A 680 23.57 4.57 -9.36
N ARG A 681 24.84 4.68 -9.80
CA ARG A 681 25.30 4.23 -11.12
C ARG A 681 25.17 2.72 -11.28
N LEU A 682 25.66 1.94 -10.32
CA LEU A 682 25.60 0.48 -10.33
C LEU A 682 24.15 -0.03 -10.30
N PHE A 683 23.29 0.63 -9.52
CA PHE A 683 21.87 0.34 -9.47
C PHE A 683 21.17 0.67 -10.81
N GLY A 684 21.44 1.84 -11.38
CA GLY A 684 20.89 2.25 -12.68
C GLY A 684 21.32 1.36 -13.85
N ALA A 685 22.50 0.74 -13.76
CA ALA A 685 23.00 -0.22 -14.74
C ALA A 685 22.48 -1.66 -14.54
N GLY A 686 21.72 -1.93 -13.46
CA GLY A 686 21.27 -3.28 -13.10
C GLY A 686 22.37 -4.19 -12.53
N GLU A 687 23.55 -3.62 -12.25
CA GLU A 687 24.72 -4.33 -11.70
C GLU A 687 24.66 -4.50 -10.16
N MET A 688 23.80 -3.71 -9.51
CA MET A 688 23.52 -3.74 -8.08
C MET A 688 22.01 -3.80 -7.83
N GLN A 689 21.57 -4.75 -7.00
CA GLN A 689 20.16 -4.90 -6.63
C GLN A 689 19.78 -4.00 -5.44
N LEU A 690 18.47 -3.74 -5.29
CA LEU A 690 17.90 -2.87 -4.25
C LEU A 690 18.39 -3.18 -2.81
N PRO A 691 18.53 -4.43 -2.36
CA PRO A 691 19.02 -4.72 -1.00
C PRO A 691 20.38 -4.09 -0.67
N PHE A 692 21.28 -3.99 -1.66
CA PHE A 692 22.60 -3.39 -1.45
C PHE A 692 22.55 -1.87 -1.43
N VAL A 693 21.63 -1.27 -2.18
CA VAL A 693 21.34 0.16 -2.09
C VAL A 693 20.85 0.50 -0.68
N LEU A 694 19.98 -0.34 -0.10
CA LEU A 694 19.50 -0.18 1.28
C LEU A 694 20.62 -0.35 2.31
N ALA A 695 21.48 -1.37 2.15
CA ALA A 695 22.64 -1.55 3.03
C ALA A 695 23.60 -0.36 2.95
N SER A 696 23.88 0.14 1.74
CA SER A 696 24.68 1.35 1.51
C SER A 696 24.08 2.57 2.19
N ALA A 697 22.76 2.71 2.12
CA ALA A 697 22.03 3.78 2.78
C ALA A 697 22.11 3.69 4.32
N GLU A 698 22.09 2.49 4.91
CA GLU A 698 22.24 2.34 6.37
C GLU A 698 23.65 2.72 6.83
N VAL A 699 24.68 2.30 6.09
CA VAL A 699 26.08 2.69 6.37
C VAL A 699 26.26 4.20 6.22
N MET A 700 25.63 4.81 5.21
CA MET A 700 25.58 6.27 5.06
C MET A 700 24.94 6.95 6.28
N LYS A 701 23.79 6.44 6.76
CA LYS A 701 23.12 6.96 7.96
C LYS A 701 23.97 6.78 9.22
N GLN A 702 24.69 5.67 9.35
CA GLN A 702 25.61 5.44 10.46
C GLN A 702 26.76 6.44 10.43
N ALA A 703 27.34 6.69 9.25
CA ALA A 703 28.44 7.64 9.09
C ALA A 703 28.03 9.08 9.41
N VAL A 704 26.86 9.53 8.93
CA VAL A 704 26.33 10.86 9.23
C VAL A 704 26.06 11.02 10.74
N ARG A 705 25.44 10.03 11.39
CA ARG A 705 25.21 10.04 12.85
C ARG A 705 26.52 10.12 13.64
N TYR A 706 27.58 9.49 13.16
CA TYR A 706 28.90 9.55 13.80
C TYR A 706 29.57 10.93 13.63
N LEU A 707 29.42 11.57 12.46
CA LEU A 707 30.05 12.84 12.14
C LEU A 707 29.33 14.05 12.75
N GLU A 708 28.03 13.95 13.01
CA GLU A 708 27.18 15.02 13.53
C GLU A 708 27.71 15.68 14.83
N PRO A 709 28.16 14.94 15.87
CA PRO A 709 28.72 15.55 17.09
C PRO A 709 30.02 16.32 16.89
N HIS A 710 30.72 16.10 15.77
CA HIS A 710 32.00 16.74 15.46
C HIS A 710 31.85 18.05 14.67
N MET A 711 30.61 18.47 14.38
CA MET A 711 30.33 19.72 13.67
C MET A 711 30.27 20.90 14.64
N GLU A 712 30.91 22.02 14.30
CA GLU A 712 30.89 23.24 15.11
C GLU A 712 29.47 23.82 15.20
N ARG A 713 29.01 24.12 16.41
CA ARG A 713 27.75 24.83 16.68
C ARG A 713 28.03 26.30 16.95
N ALA A 714 27.41 27.20 16.18
CA ALA A 714 27.37 28.60 16.55
C ALA A 714 26.36 28.82 17.69
N GLU A 715 26.83 29.23 18.87
CA GLU A 715 25.95 29.62 19.98
C GLU A 715 25.50 31.08 19.82
N GLY A 716 24.19 31.30 19.72
CA GLY A 716 23.59 32.64 19.62
C GLY A 716 22.09 32.60 19.29
N ALA A 717 21.37 33.69 19.57
CA ALA A 717 19.91 33.81 19.45
C ALA A 717 19.37 33.44 18.05
N HIS A 718 18.16 32.87 18.03
CA HIS A 718 17.50 32.34 16.82
C HIS A 718 17.35 33.41 15.72
N ARG A 719 18.06 33.22 14.60
CA ARG A 719 18.05 34.12 13.43
C ARG A 719 16.73 34.05 12.64
N GLY A 720 16.06 32.91 12.66
CA GLY A 720 14.77 32.64 12.02
C GLY A 720 14.35 31.18 12.21
N THR A 721 13.12 30.83 11.83
CA THR A 721 12.50 29.51 12.01
C THR A 721 12.18 28.85 10.66
N LEU A 722 12.67 27.63 10.45
CA LEU A 722 12.36 26.80 9.28
C LEU A 722 11.57 25.56 9.72
N VAL A 723 10.41 25.31 9.13
CA VAL A 723 9.75 24.00 9.22
C VAL A 723 10.25 23.13 8.07
N LEU A 724 10.78 21.96 8.37
CA LEU A 724 11.49 21.12 7.40
C LEU A 724 10.91 19.69 7.39
N ALA A 725 10.52 19.20 6.21
CA ALA A 725 9.87 17.90 6.06
C ALA A 725 10.26 17.17 4.76
N THR A 726 10.22 15.84 4.78
CA THR A 726 10.19 15.04 3.54
C THR A 726 8.73 14.81 3.18
N VAL A 727 8.38 15.13 1.92
CA VAL A 727 6.99 15.12 1.45
C VAL A 727 6.31 13.75 1.52
N ARG A 728 4.98 13.74 1.47
CA ARG A 728 4.16 12.53 1.53
C ARG A 728 4.62 11.48 0.51
N GLY A 729 4.67 10.22 0.96
CA GLY A 729 5.07 9.09 0.12
C GLY A 729 6.59 8.94 -0.06
N ASP A 730 7.40 9.87 0.45
CA ASP A 730 8.86 9.80 0.37
C ASP A 730 9.49 9.56 1.75
N VAL A 731 10.45 8.64 1.79
CA VAL A 731 11.14 8.15 3.00
C VAL A 731 12.57 8.64 3.12
N HIS A 732 13.08 9.33 2.10
CA HIS A 732 14.48 9.72 2.04
C HIS A 732 14.71 10.99 2.86
N ASP A 733 15.59 10.91 3.86
CA ASP A 733 15.76 11.94 4.89
C ASP A 733 17.18 12.44 5.09
N ILE A 734 18.17 11.85 4.40
CA ILE A 734 19.59 12.20 4.59
C ILE A 734 19.86 13.66 4.23
N GLY A 735 19.43 14.11 3.04
CA GLY A 735 19.61 15.50 2.62
C GLY A 735 18.90 16.49 3.54
N LYS A 736 17.67 16.16 3.94
CA LYS A 736 16.88 16.94 4.90
C LYS A 736 17.58 17.07 6.25
N ASN A 737 18.09 15.97 6.81
CA ASN A 737 18.80 16.01 8.09
C ASN A 737 20.11 16.81 7.98
N LEU A 738 20.79 16.79 6.83
CA LEU A 738 21.95 17.65 6.61
C LEU A 738 21.57 19.14 6.60
N VAL A 739 20.46 19.50 5.96
CA VAL A 739 19.91 20.86 6.00
C VAL A 739 19.59 21.27 7.44
N ASP A 740 18.89 20.41 8.20
CA ASP A 740 18.61 20.63 9.62
C ASP A 740 19.88 20.93 10.42
N ILE A 741 20.88 20.04 10.34
CA ILE A 741 22.15 20.18 11.05
C ILE A 741 22.86 21.49 10.67
N ILE A 742 22.96 21.81 9.37
CA ILE A 742 23.65 23.03 8.92
C ILE A 742 22.95 24.28 9.42
N LEU A 743 21.63 24.38 9.27
CA LEU A 743 20.90 25.57 9.65
C LEU A 743 20.86 25.74 11.17
N THR A 744 20.63 24.66 11.92
CA THR A 744 20.69 24.65 13.38
C THR A 744 22.08 25.08 13.88
N ASN A 745 23.16 24.59 13.26
CA ASN A 745 24.53 25.00 13.60
C ASN A 745 24.84 26.47 13.22
N ASN A 746 24.07 27.08 12.32
CA ASN A 746 24.22 28.48 11.89
C ASN A 746 23.20 29.43 12.55
N GLY A 747 22.61 29.01 13.68
CA GLY A 747 21.77 29.87 14.54
C GLY A 747 20.30 29.96 14.11
N TYR A 748 19.82 29.09 13.21
CA TYR A 748 18.39 28.98 12.87
C TYR A 748 17.69 27.98 13.79
N ARG A 749 16.38 28.18 14.01
CA ARG A 749 15.52 27.18 14.65
C ARG A 749 14.90 26.30 13.57
N VAL A 750 15.27 25.02 13.51
CA VAL A 750 14.68 24.08 12.56
C VAL A 750 13.67 23.18 13.29
N ILE A 751 12.42 23.18 12.81
CA ILE A 751 11.39 22.22 13.22
C ILE A 751 11.34 21.11 12.19
N ASN A 752 12.08 20.03 12.47
CA ASN A 752 12.18 18.89 11.59
C ASN A 752 11.02 17.91 11.86
N LEU A 753 10.08 17.82 10.93
CA LEU A 753 8.89 16.97 11.04
C LEU A 753 9.14 15.50 10.65
N GLY A 754 10.33 15.18 10.15
CA GLY A 754 10.67 13.83 9.71
C GLY A 754 10.19 13.52 8.29
N ILE A 755 9.79 12.28 8.04
CA ILE A 755 9.49 11.73 6.71
C ILE A 755 8.01 11.46 6.45
N LYS A 756 7.64 11.30 5.18
CA LYS A 756 6.25 11.02 4.73
C LYS A 756 5.23 12.01 5.31
N GLN A 757 5.59 13.28 5.43
CA GLN A 757 4.71 14.25 6.09
C GLN A 757 3.64 14.74 5.10
N PRO A 758 2.35 14.71 5.48
CA PRO A 758 1.29 15.35 4.71
C PRO A 758 1.39 16.87 4.83
N VAL A 759 0.94 17.60 3.80
CA VAL A 759 1.00 19.07 3.75
C VAL A 759 0.28 19.71 4.94
N GLU A 760 -0.81 19.11 5.41
CA GLU A 760 -1.56 19.57 6.59
C GLU A 760 -0.66 19.73 7.81
N ARG A 761 0.12 18.69 8.12
CA ARG A 761 1.02 18.67 9.28
C ARG A 761 2.18 19.66 9.13
N ILE A 762 2.66 19.86 7.90
CA ILE A 762 3.68 20.85 7.58
C ILE A 762 3.14 22.26 7.85
N LEU A 763 1.92 22.53 7.41
CA LEU A 763 1.26 23.83 7.58
C LEU A 763 0.86 24.12 9.02
N GLU A 764 0.35 23.12 9.75
CA GLU A 764 0.07 23.22 11.18
C GLU A 764 1.33 23.58 11.97
N ALA A 765 2.44 22.86 11.73
CA ALA A 765 3.71 23.17 12.37
C ALA A 765 4.25 24.55 11.99
N ALA A 766 4.07 24.97 10.73
CA ALA A 766 4.46 26.29 10.27
C ALA A 766 3.69 27.41 11.00
N ALA A 767 2.39 27.22 11.21
CA ALA A 767 1.56 28.14 11.97
C ALA A 767 1.87 28.11 13.47
N GLU A 768 1.96 26.92 14.07
CA GLU A 768 2.23 26.72 15.50
C GLU A 768 3.56 27.35 15.93
N HIS A 769 4.58 27.24 15.08
CA HIS A 769 5.93 27.68 15.41
C HIS A 769 6.32 29.03 14.80
N GLY A 770 5.42 29.70 14.07
CA GLY A 770 5.69 30.98 13.41
C GLY A 770 6.88 30.87 12.45
N ALA A 771 6.81 29.93 11.51
CA ALA A 771 7.90 29.67 10.58
C ALA A 771 8.09 30.83 9.60
N ASP A 772 9.36 31.22 9.36
CA ASP A 772 9.75 32.20 8.35
C ASP A 772 9.82 31.57 6.95
N ALA A 773 10.01 30.24 6.89
CA ALA A 773 10.03 29.47 5.66
C ALA A 773 9.62 28.01 5.88
N ILE A 774 9.25 27.34 4.79
CA ILE A 774 9.00 25.90 4.74
C ILE A 774 10.07 25.24 3.85
N GLY A 775 10.67 24.16 4.30
CA GLY A 775 11.61 23.34 3.54
C GLY A 775 10.98 21.99 3.18
N LEU A 776 10.89 21.68 1.89
CA LEU A 776 10.40 20.41 1.38
C LEU A 776 11.54 19.64 0.71
N SER A 777 11.73 18.39 1.15
CA SER A 777 12.73 17.46 0.61
C SER A 777 12.07 16.31 -0.13
N GLY A 778 12.65 15.88 -1.26
CA GLY A 778 12.18 14.73 -2.03
C GLY A 778 13.26 14.11 -2.92
N LEU A 779 13.39 12.79 -2.91
CA LEU A 779 14.34 12.05 -3.76
C LEU A 779 13.68 11.49 -5.01
N LEU A 780 12.39 11.11 -4.94
CA LEU A 780 11.72 10.42 -6.04
C LEU A 780 11.15 11.41 -7.06
N VAL A 781 11.03 10.99 -8.32
CA VAL A 781 10.34 11.78 -9.35
C VAL A 781 8.89 12.06 -8.93
N LYS A 782 8.21 11.09 -8.31
CA LYS A 782 6.84 11.28 -7.78
C LYS A 782 6.80 12.38 -6.69
N SER A 783 7.85 12.53 -5.89
CA SER A 783 7.94 13.57 -4.86
C SER A 783 7.90 14.98 -5.43
N THR A 784 8.37 15.18 -6.67
CA THR A 784 8.26 16.49 -7.36
C THR A 784 6.81 16.87 -7.66
N GLN A 785 5.95 15.88 -7.94
CA GLN A 785 4.51 16.12 -8.13
C GLN A 785 3.84 16.36 -6.78
N VAL A 786 4.21 15.62 -5.73
CA VAL A 786 3.70 15.89 -4.38
C VAL A 786 4.06 17.30 -3.92
N MET A 787 5.29 17.77 -4.15
CA MET A 787 5.67 19.16 -3.85
C MET A 787 4.82 20.18 -4.62
N LYS A 788 4.47 19.86 -5.87
CA LYS A 788 3.56 20.71 -6.66
C LYS A 788 2.16 20.75 -6.03
N GLU A 789 1.61 19.59 -5.67
CA GLU A 789 0.33 19.46 -4.96
C GLU A 789 0.35 20.24 -3.64
N ASP A 790 1.45 20.14 -2.87
CA ASP A 790 1.62 20.85 -1.61
C ASP A 790 1.54 22.37 -1.83
N LEU A 791 2.21 22.90 -2.86
CA LEU A 791 2.14 24.32 -3.21
C LEU A 791 0.74 24.77 -3.67
N GLU A 792 0.02 23.91 -4.39
CA GLU A 792 -1.38 24.15 -4.78
C GLU A 792 -2.28 24.22 -3.53
N VAL A 793 -2.11 23.32 -2.56
CA VAL A 793 -2.83 23.35 -1.28
C VAL A 793 -2.48 24.61 -0.48
N MET A 794 -1.21 25.03 -0.47
CA MET A 794 -0.80 26.29 0.16
C MET A 794 -1.46 27.50 -0.51
N ASN A 795 -1.62 27.47 -1.84
CA ASN A 795 -2.34 28.50 -2.59
C ASN A 795 -3.80 28.59 -2.19
N GLU A 796 -4.50 27.45 -2.18
CA GLU A 796 -5.91 27.31 -1.78
C GLU A 796 -6.15 27.86 -0.37
N ARG A 797 -5.21 27.64 0.56
CA ARG A 797 -5.28 28.12 1.95
C ARG A 797 -4.77 29.55 2.15
N GLY A 798 -4.36 30.24 1.08
CA GLY A 798 -3.85 31.62 1.18
C GLY A 798 -2.47 31.75 1.85
N ILE A 799 -1.70 30.68 1.97
CA ILE A 799 -0.38 30.67 2.60
C ILE A 799 0.68 31.09 1.57
N ARG A 800 1.55 32.03 1.96
CA ARG A 800 2.51 32.69 1.04
C ARG A 800 3.96 32.69 1.56
N LEU A 801 4.25 31.88 2.58
CA LEU A 801 5.61 31.75 3.13
C LEU A 801 6.59 31.28 2.04
N PRO A 802 7.85 31.75 2.02
CA PRO A 802 8.87 31.20 1.14
C PRO A 802 9.04 29.70 1.35
N VAL A 803 9.12 28.94 0.24
CA VAL A 803 9.29 27.50 0.25
C VAL A 803 10.64 27.14 -0.38
N LEU A 804 11.52 26.52 0.39
CA LEU A 804 12.78 25.94 -0.10
C LEU A 804 12.50 24.50 -0.58
N LEU A 805 12.76 24.24 -1.84
CA LEU A 805 12.58 22.94 -2.49
C LEU A 805 13.94 22.31 -2.77
N GLY A 806 14.17 21.11 -2.24
CA GLY A 806 15.44 20.40 -2.40
C GLY A 806 15.30 18.90 -2.54
N GLY A 807 16.36 18.26 -3.05
CA GLY A 807 16.45 16.82 -3.22
C GLY A 807 16.73 16.37 -4.65
N ALA A 808 17.21 15.13 -4.82
CA ALA A 808 17.93 14.73 -6.04
C ALA A 808 17.07 14.68 -7.32
N ALA A 809 15.75 14.52 -7.19
CA ALA A 809 14.85 14.53 -8.35
C ALA A 809 14.50 15.95 -8.84
N LEU A 810 14.81 17.00 -8.07
CA LEU A 810 14.52 18.38 -8.45
C LEU A 810 15.66 18.97 -9.27
N THR A 811 15.30 19.67 -10.33
CA THR A 811 16.21 20.52 -11.10
C THR A 811 15.89 21.98 -10.84
N ARG A 812 16.91 22.84 -10.90
CA ARG A 812 16.73 24.30 -10.80
C ARG A 812 15.65 24.79 -11.77
N ARG A 813 15.73 24.33 -13.02
CA ARG A 813 14.78 24.66 -14.09
C ARG A 813 13.33 24.34 -13.71
N PHE A 814 13.07 23.15 -13.17
CA PHE A 814 11.72 22.75 -12.79
C PHE A 814 11.17 23.62 -11.66
N VAL A 815 11.98 23.94 -10.65
CA VAL A 815 11.54 24.81 -9.56
C VAL A 815 11.26 26.23 -10.07
N GLU A 816 12.20 26.83 -10.82
CA GLU A 816 12.10 28.23 -11.25
C GLU A 816 11.10 28.47 -12.38
N GLU A 817 10.95 27.54 -13.33
CA GLU A 817 10.04 27.71 -14.48
C GLU A 817 8.64 27.12 -14.27
N VAL A 818 8.46 26.19 -13.32
CA VAL A 818 7.18 25.49 -13.11
C VAL A 818 6.60 25.73 -11.73
N LEU A 819 7.38 25.56 -10.65
CA LEU A 819 6.84 25.62 -9.29
C LEU A 819 6.75 27.04 -8.72
N ASP A 820 7.76 27.90 -8.95
CA ASP A 820 7.74 29.31 -8.52
C ASP A 820 6.58 30.08 -9.18
N PRO A 821 6.31 29.96 -10.50
CA PRO A 821 5.17 30.64 -11.12
C PRO A 821 3.81 30.09 -10.70
N LEU A 822 3.74 28.83 -10.26
CA LEU A 822 2.52 28.19 -9.78
C LEU A 822 2.14 28.71 -8.39
N TYR A 823 3.13 28.95 -7.53
CA TYR A 823 2.92 29.30 -6.14
C TYR A 823 2.74 30.82 -5.95
N GLY A 824 1.78 31.23 -5.14
CA GLY A 824 1.54 32.65 -4.86
C GLY A 824 2.59 33.28 -3.95
N GLY A 825 3.43 32.47 -3.30
CA GLY A 825 4.63 32.90 -2.57
C GLY A 825 5.89 32.74 -3.43
N ARG A 826 7.06 32.49 -2.81
CA ARG A 826 8.31 32.19 -3.52
C ARG A 826 8.71 30.74 -3.34
N ALA A 827 8.90 30.00 -4.42
CA ALA A 827 9.49 28.66 -4.42
C ALA A 827 10.96 28.73 -4.87
N LEU A 828 11.88 28.29 -4.01
CA LEU A 828 13.32 28.51 -4.16
C LEU A 828 14.05 27.17 -4.24
N TYR A 829 14.92 27.00 -5.24
CA TYR A 829 15.68 25.77 -5.40
C TYR A 829 16.93 25.74 -4.51
N GLY A 830 17.01 24.75 -3.63
CA GLY A 830 18.22 24.43 -2.87
C GLY A 830 18.91 23.19 -3.44
N ARG A 831 20.04 23.38 -4.14
CA ARG A 831 20.83 22.25 -4.70
C ARG A 831 21.50 21.41 -3.62
N ASP A 832 21.88 22.04 -2.51
CA ASP A 832 22.60 21.46 -1.40
C ASP A 832 22.29 22.24 -0.10
N ALA A 833 22.75 21.72 1.03
CA ALA A 833 22.44 22.31 2.32
C ALA A 833 23.10 23.70 2.57
N PHE A 834 24.18 24.03 1.86
CA PHE A 834 24.78 25.37 1.92
C PHE A 834 23.99 26.39 1.09
N GLU A 835 23.44 25.99 -0.06
CA GLU A 835 22.50 26.83 -0.79
C GLU A 835 21.22 27.05 0.02
N GLY A 836 20.74 26.03 0.73
CA GLY A 836 19.65 26.17 1.70
C GLY A 836 19.93 27.21 2.80
N LEU A 837 21.13 27.18 3.39
CA LEU A 837 21.57 28.19 4.37
C LEU A 837 21.58 29.61 3.76
N ARG A 838 22.17 29.78 2.57
CA ARG A 838 22.21 31.08 1.88
C ARG A 838 20.82 31.61 1.55
N LEU A 839 19.89 30.74 1.16
CA LEU A 839 18.50 31.11 0.90
C LEU A 839 17.82 31.58 2.19
N MET A 840 18.03 30.89 3.30
CA MET A 840 17.51 31.31 4.61
C MET A 840 18.12 32.62 5.12
N ASP A 841 19.41 32.87 4.86
CA ASP A 841 20.03 34.18 5.15
C ASP A 841 19.28 35.31 4.42
N ARG A 842 18.95 35.09 3.13
CA ARG A 842 18.23 36.06 2.30
C ARG A 842 16.76 36.24 2.67
N ILE A 843 16.08 35.15 3.06
CA ILE A 843 14.68 35.17 3.51
C ILE A 843 14.57 36.01 4.79
N VAL A 844 15.40 35.72 5.79
CA VAL A 844 15.42 36.48 7.06
C VAL A 844 15.87 37.93 6.87
N ALA A 845 16.72 38.19 5.87
CA ALA A 845 17.11 39.56 5.50
C ALA A 845 16.02 40.34 4.74
N GLY A 846 14.86 39.73 4.43
CA GLY A 846 13.75 40.37 3.72
C GLY A 846 14.01 40.60 2.23
N GLU A 847 15.03 39.96 1.65
CA GLU A 847 15.43 40.14 0.24
C GLU A 847 14.54 39.34 -0.75
N LEU A 848 13.64 38.52 -0.22
CA LEU A 848 12.87 37.53 -0.98
C LEU A 848 11.36 37.59 -0.70
N GLU A 849 10.84 38.71 -0.18
CA GLU A 849 9.40 38.92 -0.04
C GLU A 849 8.69 39.13 -1.39
N ALA A 850 7.37 38.85 -1.40
CA ALA A 850 6.49 38.63 -2.55
C ALA A 850 6.72 39.51 -3.80
N ALA A 851 6.64 38.89 -4.98
CA ALA A 851 6.49 39.63 -6.24
C ALA A 851 5.14 40.35 -6.24
N GLY A 852 5.15 41.65 -5.96
CA GLY A 852 4.09 42.57 -6.38
C GLY A 852 4.09 42.75 -7.90
N GLU A 853 2.88 42.94 -8.46
CA GLU A 853 2.46 43.16 -9.86
C GLU A 853 3.50 43.36 -10.98
N PRO A 854 3.22 42.87 -12.21
CA PRO A 854 4.18 42.78 -13.31
C PRO A 854 4.57 44.15 -13.87
N GLY A 855 5.81 44.57 -13.62
CA GLY A 855 6.39 45.80 -14.15
C GLY A 855 7.70 45.57 -14.91
N ALA A 856 7.63 45.75 -16.24
CA ALA A 856 8.71 46.09 -17.17
C ALA A 856 9.95 45.17 -17.26
N ASP A 857 9.90 44.35 -18.30
CA ASP A 857 10.98 43.66 -19.01
C ASP A 857 12.30 44.45 -19.13
N PRO A 858 13.45 43.82 -18.86
CA PRO A 858 14.70 44.14 -19.55
C PRO A 858 15.18 42.93 -20.37
N SER A 859 15.01 43.07 -21.69
CA SER A 859 15.71 42.47 -22.84
C SER A 859 16.83 41.43 -22.59
N PRO A 860 16.86 40.32 -23.36
CA PRO A 860 17.89 39.29 -23.23
C PRO A 860 19.16 39.65 -24.03
N GLU A 861 20.32 39.67 -23.36
CA GLU A 861 21.61 39.53 -24.03
C GLU A 861 21.94 38.04 -24.22
N ALA A 862 22.25 37.69 -25.48
CA ALA A 862 22.53 36.34 -25.94
C ALA A 862 23.95 35.86 -25.54
N ALA A 863 24.06 34.60 -25.14
CA ALA A 863 25.30 33.84 -25.03
C ALA A 863 25.03 32.36 -25.42
N PRO A 864 26.04 31.61 -25.91
CA PRO A 864 25.92 30.78 -27.10
C PRO A 864 25.50 29.33 -26.84
N GLU A 865 24.84 28.76 -27.86
CA GLU A 865 24.45 27.34 -27.96
C GLU A 865 25.67 26.42 -27.88
N ALA A 866 25.64 25.48 -26.93
CA ALA A 866 26.43 24.25 -26.96
C ALA A 866 25.43 23.08 -26.98
N GLU A 867 25.34 22.42 -28.13
CA GLU A 867 24.55 21.20 -28.33
C GLU A 867 25.05 20.09 -27.39
N ALA A 868 24.19 19.68 -26.46
CA ALA A 868 24.28 18.39 -25.79
C ALA A 868 23.00 17.62 -26.13
N GLU A 869 23.12 16.66 -27.05
CA GLU A 869 22.05 15.70 -27.38
C GLU A 869 21.63 14.94 -26.12
N ALA A 870 20.38 15.14 -25.69
CA ALA A 870 19.73 14.27 -24.73
C ALA A 870 19.30 12.96 -25.42
N PRO A 871 19.50 11.78 -24.80
CA PRO A 871 19.03 10.53 -25.37
C PRO A 871 17.50 10.50 -25.39
N ALA A 872 16.92 10.13 -26.53
CA ALA A 872 15.49 10.04 -26.73
C ALA A 872 14.84 9.05 -25.72
N PRO A 873 13.67 9.37 -25.15
CA PRO A 873 12.96 8.44 -24.27
C PRO A 873 12.50 7.20 -25.06
N PRO A 874 12.51 6.00 -24.46
CA PRO A 874 12.00 4.80 -25.11
C PRO A 874 10.50 4.93 -25.39
N PRO A 875 9.98 4.34 -26.49
CA PRO A 875 8.59 4.49 -26.88
C PRO A 875 7.65 3.88 -25.84
N ARG A 876 6.70 4.69 -25.35
CA ARG A 876 5.60 4.24 -24.49
C ARG A 876 4.78 3.17 -25.23
N ARG A 877 4.72 1.95 -24.66
CA ARG A 877 3.79 0.90 -25.10
C ARG A 877 2.37 1.32 -24.74
N THR A 878 1.60 1.74 -25.74
CA THR A 878 0.14 1.89 -25.63
C THR A 878 -0.50 0.51 -25.49
N VAL A 879 -1.07 0.20 -24.32
CA VAL A 879 -1.98 -0.93 -24.15
C VAL A 879 -3.25 -0.63 -24.95
N ARG A 880 -3.56 -1.45 -25.96
CA ARG A 880 -4.83 -1.36 -26.68
C ARG A 880 -5.96 -1.86 -25.78
N PRO A 881 -7.11 -1.18 -25.71
CA PRO A 881 -8.28 -1.70 -25.02
C PRO A 881 -8.77 -2.99 -25.70
N ALA A 882 -9.18 -3.97 -24.87
CA ALA A 882 -9.76 -5.22 -25.32
C ALA A 882 -11.07 -4.97 -26.10
N PRO A 883 -11.39 -5.76 -27.15
CA PRO A 883 -12.66 -5.65 -27.84
C PRO A 883 -13.79 -6.16 -26.94
N ALA A 884 -14.90 -5.42 -26.91
CA ALA A 884 -16.13 -5.84 -26.23
C ALA A 884 -16.65 -7.15 -26.84
N ILE A 885 -16.86 -8.15 -25.99
CA ILE A 885 -17.55 -9.39 -26.37
C ILE A 885 -19.05 -9.14 -26.19
N ALA A 886 -19.80 -9.40 -27.27
CA ALA A 886 -21.26 -9.34 -27.33
C ALA A 886 -21.91 -10.57 -26.68
#